data_AF-A0A509AJZ0-F1
#
_entry.id   AF-A0A509AJZ0-F1
#
_cell.length_a   1.000
_cell.length_b   1.000
_cell.length_c   1.000
_cell.angle_alpha   90.00
_cell.angle_beta   90.00
_cell.angle_gamma   90.00
#
_symmetry.space_group_name_H-M   'P 1'
#
loop_
_entity.id
_entity.type
_entity.pdbx_description
1 polymer ?
#
loop_
_entity_poly.entity_id
_entity_poly.type
_entity_poly.pdbx_seq_one_letter_code
_entity_poly.pdbx_strand_id
1 'polypeptide(L)'
;MQKRNKFLAILLISLLLGLCKYVICFKYKSNALLKEQYYTPQRKNNICKISKKEKPFILYNYGKEYFERIKKLNFLSRNLNIDSYPSTFIKRTIKIDKLKKKYEHLKNGEHYIDKVYVVYGRVMAKRNNGMFLNIQDDVGTIQIYLDNNIMLNQTNISTQDKDLLNNPKHKQMEKSDCEENLQNYLDQSDNSKSNENAHNKELDEYKNTHEIYARKIIEVGDFVAVKGYIRKSLRGELTLHTKNIYILTKALLPLPDKHKGMKDIEYKYRKRYLDFLTNSEQKEKIITRFNIIQEIRRFLLKKKYLEVDTPMLQLVAGGASAKPFETHLKSLDLVLYLRIAPELFLKKLIISGISEKIFELSKCFRNEGLSTIHNPEFTMLEIYKSYANYKYMMKFTKKLIKNVAKKISISSPYSFILQNKWEKKSFIKIIKEYTSINFLKLSFDQAYEKAKDLNITFDQEKSALNWGLVVEEVFKKKIEPFLPSHPIHIYHLPSETSPLSKTLNKNKKLSERFETYIGKMEIANGYSEEANTIIQEKKFWLQRYLKNKNSNKQKSDFISNKDNHQNETNDENNPSKDIDIKKKYIFKHTKNENHEIDYDYITALAHGLPPTGGLGIGIDRLCMLLTNSSSIKNILPFPIIKPN
;
A
#
# COMPACT_ATOMS: atom_id res chain seq x y z
N MET A 1 -49.51 45.94 0.74
CA MET A 1 -48.51 44.84 0.76
C MET A 1 -49.02 43.49 0.21
N GLN A 2 -50.32 43.18 0.21
CA GLN A 2 -50.82 41.87 -0.28
C GLN A 2 -50.73 41.63 -1.80
N LYS A 3 -50.71 42.68 -2.65
CA LYS A 3 -50.55 42.51 -4.11
C LYS A 3 -49.11 42.20 -4.55
N ARG A 4 -48.10 42.62 -3.78
CA ARG A 4 -46.67 42.38 -4.08
C ARG A 4 -46.24 40.94 -3.77
N ASN A 5 -46.83 40.32 -2.75
CA ASN A 5 -46.54 38.92 -2.38
C ASN A 5 -47.20 37.91 -3.33
N LYS A 6 -48.35 38.23 -3.93
CA LYS A 6 -48.96 37.39 -4.98
C LYS A 6 -48.11 37.38 -6.26
N PHE A 7 -47.50 38.50 -6.63
CA PHE A 7 -46.64 38.57 -7.82
C PHE A 7 -45.34 37.78 -7.61
N LEU A 8 -44.73 37.83 -6.42
CA LEU A 8 -43.55 37.03 -6.10
C LEU A 8 -43.85 35.52 -6.07
N ALA A 9 -45.02 35.13 -5.55
CA ALA A 9 -45.44 33.72 -5.53
C ALA A 9 -45.68 33.16 -6.94
N ILE A 10 -46.27 33.96 -7.84
CA ILE A 10 -46.48 33.57 -9.24
C ILE A 10 -45.14 33.46 -9.99
N LEU A 11 -44.18 34.35 -9.69
CA LEU A 11 -42.84 34.31 -10.28
C LEU A 11 -42.05 33.06 -9.82
N LEU A 12 -42.18 32.68 -8.54
CA LEU A 12 -41.57 31.47 -7.96
C LEU A 12 -42.20 30.18 -8.53
N ILE A 13 -43.51 30.17 -8.77
CA ILE A 13 -44.21 29.03 -9.39
C ILE A 13 -43.83 28.92 -10.88
N SER A 14 -43.64 30.03 -11.60
CA SER A 14 -43.14 29.98 -12.99
C SER A 14 -41.69 29.51 -13.09
N LEU A 15 -40.85 29.83 -12.10
CA LEU A 15 -39.46 29.36 -12.05
C LEU A 15 -39.38 27.85 -11.76
N LEU A 16 -40.24 27.34 -10.86
CA LEU A 16 -40.32 25.90 -10.58
C LEU A 16 -40.87 25.09 -11.77
N LEU A 17 -41.86 25.62 -12.49
CA LEU A 17 -42.40 24.98 -13.71
C LEU A 17 -41.39 25.01 -14.88
N GLY A 18 -40.53 26.03 -14.96
CA GLY A 18 -39.42 26.09 -15.91
C GLY A 18 -38.33 25.04 -15.64
N LEU A 19 -38.02 24.79 -14.36
CA LEU A 19 -37.06 23.75 -13.95
C LEU A 19 -37.62 22.33 -14.15
N CYS A 20 -38.93 22.11 -14.00
CA CYS A 20 -39.56 20.83 -14.32
C CYS A 20 -39.60 20.51 -15.82
N LYS A 21 -39.62 21.51 -16.71
CA LYS A 21 -39.50 21.29 -18.18
C LYS A 21 -38.08 20.94 -18.62
N TYR A 22 -37.04 21.40 -17.93
CA TYR A 22 -35.64 21.08 -18.26
C TYR A 22 -35.23 19.65 -17.88
N VAL A 23 -35.90 19.02 -16.90
CA VAL A 23 -35.61 17.63 -16.48
C VAL A 23 -36.24 16.59 -17.41
N ILE A 24 -37.19 16.98 -18.28
CA ILE A 24 -37.89 16.05 -19.20
C ILE A 24 -37.21 15.98 -20.59
N CYS A 25 -36.31 16.91 -20.92
CA CYS A 25 -35.60 16.91 -22.22
C CYS A 25 -34.34 16.03 -22.31
N PHE A 26 -33.97 15.27 -21.26
CA PHE A 26 -32.85 14.32 -21.32
C PHE A 26 -33.25 12.83 -21.38
N LYS A 27 -34.53 12.52 -21.59
CA LYS A 27 -35.01 11.12 -21.66
C LYS A 27 -35.53 10.63 -23.01
N TYR A 28 -35.47 11.45 -24.06
CA TYR A 28 -35.90 11.06 -25.42
C TYR A 28 -34.96 11.59 -26.51
N LYS A 29 -33.74 11.07 -26.56
CA LYS A 29 -32.87 11.21 -27.75
C LYS A 29 -31.83 10.08 -27.82
N SER A 30 -32.31 8.84 -27.82
CA SER A 30 -31.47 7.65 -28.08
C SER A 30 -32.20 6.48 -28.76
N ASN A 31 -33.41 6.69 -29.29
CA ASN A 31 -34.22 5.61 -29.90
C ASN A 31 -34.57 5.82 -31.39
N ALA A 32 -33.88 6.71 -32.12
CA ALA A 32 -34.25 7.03 -33.50
C ALA A 32 -33.15 6.84 -34.57
N LEU A 33 -32.05 6.12 -34.28
CA LEU A 33 -30.97 5.88 -35.26
C LEU A 33 -30.55 4.40 -35.41
N LEU A 34 -31.44 3.46 -35.07
CA LEU A 34 -31.21 2.01 -35.25
C LEU A 34 -32.42 1.29 -35.87
N LYS A 35 -33.04 1.91 -36.87
CA LYS A 35 -34.01 1.25 -37.76
C LYS A 35 -33.67 1.58 -39.20
N GLU A 36 -32.74 0.82 -39.77
CA GLU A 36 -32.73 0.37 -41.16
C GLU A 36 -31.40 -0.34 -41.43
N GLN A 37 -31.43 -1.67 -41.36
CA GLN A 37 -30.68 -2.59 -42.21
C GLN A 37 -31.12 -4.02 -41.83
N TYR A 38 -32.32 -4.36 -42.29
CA TYR A 38 -32.74 -5.76 -42.39
C TYR A 38 -32.02 -6.37 -43.60
N TYR A 39 -31.01 -7.19 -43.33
CA TYR A 39 -30.66 -8.30 -44.21
C TYR A 39 -30.58 -9.54 -43.33
N THR A 40 -31.57 -10.42 -43.47
CA THR A 40 -31.58 -11.76 -42.90
C THR A 40 -30.53 -12.63 -43.57
N PRO A 41 -29.75 -13.41 -42.79
CA PRO A 41 -29.47 -14.77 -43.19
C PRO A 41 -29.73 -15.77 -42.05
N GLN A 42 -30.60 -16.72 -42.37
CA GLN A 42 -30.62 -18.14 -41.99
C GLN A 42 -30.04 -18.55 -40.63
N ARG A 43 -30.94 -19.09 -39.81
CA ARG A 43 -30.66 -20.04 -38.71
C ARG A 43 -29.66 -21.10 -39.16
N LYS A 44 -28.41 -21.02 -38.69
CA LYS A 44 -27.59 -22.19 -38.42
C LYS A 44 -27.62 -22.43 -36.92
N ASN A 45 -28.10 -23.62 -36.55
CA ASN A 45 -28.02 -24.18 -35.21
C ASN A 45 -26.55 -24.28 -34.78
N ASN A 46 -26.00 -23.21 -34.21
CA ASN A 46 -24.81 -23.31 -33.38
C ASN A 46 -25.29 -23.29 -31.94
N ILE A 47 -25.46 -24.49 -31.40
CA ILE A 47 -25.43 -24.76 -29.96
C ILE A 47 -24.19 -24.05 -29.43
N CYS A 48 -24.40 -22.92 -28.78
CA CYS A 48 -23.34 -22.20 -28.11
C CYS A 48 -22.90 -23.12 -26.96
N LYS A 49 -21.82 -23.87 -27.18
CA LYS A 49 -21.10 -24.58 -26.12
C LYS A 49 -20.70 -23.52 -25.10
N ILE A 50 -21.50 -23.40 -24.04
CA ILE A 50 -21.11 -22.74 -22.80
C ILE A 50 -19.78 -23.38 -22.42
N SER A 51 -18.71 -22.59 -22.44
CA SER A 51 -17.39 -23.03 -22.05
C SER A 51 -17.43 -23.43 -20.58
N LYS A 52 -17.54 -24.73 -20.31
CA LYS A 52 -17.30 -25.34 -18.99
C LYS A 52 -15.86 -25.02 -18.57
N LYS A 53 -15.68 -23.92 -17.85
CA LYS A 53 -14.54 -23.63 -16.97
C LYS A 53 -14.93 -22.53 -15.99
N GLU A 54 -16.07 -22.70 -15.31
CA GLU A 54 -16.21 -22.04 -14.01
C GLU A 54 -15.09 -22.59 -13.12
N LYS A 55 -14.17 -21.72 -12.69
CA LYS A 55 -13.11 -22.13 -11.77
C LYS A 55 -13.82 -22.66 -10.52
N PRO A 56 -13.57 -23.90 -10.07
CA PRO A 56 -14.15 -24.38 -8.83
C PRO A 56 -13.82 -23.41 -7.70
N PHE A 57 -14.72 -23.22 -6.72
CA PHE A 57 -14.43 -22.29 -5.62
C PHE A 57 -13.06 -22.62 -5.02
N ILE A 58 -12.23 -21.60 -4.85
CA ILE A 58 -10.82 -21.77 -4.47
C ILE A 58 -10.64 -22.62 -3.20
N LEU A 59 -11.63 -22.63 -2.31
CA LEU A 59 -11.61 -23.38 -1.06
C LEU A 59 -11.72 -24.90 -1.23
N TYR A 60 -12.30 -25.40 -2.33
CA TYR A 60 -12.36 -26.84 -2.62
C TYR A 60 -10.97 -27.46 -2.76
N ASN A 61 -9.98 -26.67 -3.16
CA ASN A 61 -8.59 -27.12 -3.29
C ASN A 61 -7.95 -27.51 -1.94
N TYR A 62 -8.57 -27.17 -0.80
CA TYR A 62 -8.11 -27.57 0.53
C TYR A 62 -8.59 -28.96 0.95
N GLY A 63 -9.40 -29.63 0.11
CA GLY A 63 -9.75 -31.03 0.27
C GLY A 63 -10.49 -31.35 1.57
N LYS A 64 -10.17 -32.52 2.14
CA LYS A 64 -10.93 -33.15 3.25
C LYS A 64 -11.13 -32.23 4.46
N GLU A 65 -10.11 -31.50 4.89
CA GLU A 65 -10.20 -30.65 6.09
C GLU A 65 -11.22 -29.52 5.96
N TYR A 66 -11.30 -28.92 4.78
CA TYR A 66 -12.30 -27.88 4.49
C TYR A 66 -13.71 -28.46 4.54
N PHE A 67 -13.94 -29.62 3.92
CA PHE A 67 -15.24 -30.27 3.90
C PHE A 67 -15.72 -30.71 5.28
N GLU A 68 -14.83 -31.23 6.13
CA GLU A 68 -15.18 -31.58 7.51
C GLU A 68 -15.60 -30.33 8.32
N ARG A 69 -14.95 -29.19 8.10
CA ARG A 69 -15.35 -27.92 8.73
C ARG A 69 -16.69 -27.39 8.21
N ILE A 70 -16.98 -27.59 6.93
CA ILE A 70 -18.29 -27.28 6.33
C ILE A 70 -19.41 -28.15 6.91
N LYS A 71 -19.18 -29.45 7.10
CA LYS A 71 -20.16 -30.34 7.77
C LYS A 71 -20.53 -29.81 9.15
N LYS A 72 -19.53 -29.40 9.94
CA LYS A 72 -19.75 -28.80 11.27
C LYS A 72 -20.47 -27.45 11.21
N LEU A 73 -20.15 -26.61 10.23
CA LEU A 73 -20.86 -25.34 10.00
C LEU A 73 -22.35 -25.59 9.69
N ASN A 74 -22.64 -26.50 8.77
CA ASN A 74 -24.01 -26.86 8.40
C ASN A 74 -24.77 -27.48 9.58
N PHE A 75 -24.09 -28.28 10.40
CA PHE A 75 -24.68 -28.83 11.62
C PHE A 75 -25.07 -27.72 12.61
N LEU A 76 -24.20 -26.72 12.82
CA LEU A 76 -24.51 -25.60 13.71
C LEU A 76 -25.74 -24.82 13.25
N SER A 77 -25.87 -24.54 11.96
CA SER A 77 -26.99 -23.77 11.41
C SER A 77 -28.28 -24.59 11.31
N ARG A 78 -28.22 -25.79 10.74
CA ARG A 78 -29.42 -26.59 10.42
C ARG A 78 -29.96 -27.36 11.61
N ASN A 79 -29.10 -27.89 12.49
CA ASN A 79 -29.52 -28.75 13.59
C ASN A 79 -29.64 -28.00 14.92
N LEU A 80 -28.72 -27.06 15.20
CA LEU A 80 -28.71 -26.34 16.48
C LEU A 80 -29.31 -24.92 16.39
N ASN A 81 -29.63 -24.46 15.18
CA ASN A 81 -30.08 -23.08 14.92
C ASN A 81 -29.14 -22.04 15.56
N ILE A 82 -27.83 -22.32 15.54
CA ILE A 82 -26.78 -21.42 16.03
C ILE A 82 -26.21 -20.69 14.83
N ASP A 83 -26.35 -19.36 14.84
CA ASP A 83 -25.63 -18.52 13.91
C ASP A 83 -24.12 -18.58 14.23
N SER A 84 -23.34 -19.07 13.28
CA SER A 84 -21.88 -19.17 13.38
C SER A 84 -21.15 -17.88 12.99
N TYR A 85 -21.89 -16.87 12.55
CA TYR A 85 -21.42 -15.54 12.15
C TYR A 85 -22.36 -14.44 12.67
N PRO A 86 -22.65 -14.41 13.99
CA PRO A 86 -23.65 -13.52 14.56
C PRO A 86 -23.26 -12.04 14.38
N SER A 87 -24.23 -11.24 13.97
CA SER A 87 -24.11 -9.76 13.94
C SER A 87 -24.20 -9.15 15.34
N THR A 88 -24.86 -9.84 16.27
CA THR A 88 -25.04 -9.43 17.67
C THR A 88 -24.53 -10.50 18.62
N PHE A 89 -23.69 -10.13 19.58
CA PHE A 89 -23.06 -11.06 20.52
C PHE A 89 -22.83 -10.42 21.89
N ILE A 90 -22.64 -11.27 22.90
CA ILE A 90 -22.45 -10.85 24.30
C ILE A 90 -21.30 -9.85 24.45
N LYS A 91 -21.51 -8.72 25.13
CA LYS A 91 -20.53 -7.63 25.26
C LYS A 91 -19.28 -8.03 26.04
N ARG A 92 -18.12 -7.65 25.51
CA ARG A 92 -16.81 -7.86 26.13
C ARG A 92 -16.70 -7.06 27.42
N THR A 93 -16.27 -7.71 28.48
CA THR A 93 -16.02 -7.03 29.77
C THR A 93 -14.59 -6.47 29.87
N ILE A 94 -13.59 -7.20 29.36
CA ILE A 94 -12.17 -6.86 29.58
C ILE A 94 -11.26 -7.45 28.49
N LYS A 95 -10.12 -6.77 28.23
CA LYS A 95 -9.04 -7.26 27.36
C LYS A 95 -8.16 -8.27 28.09
N ILE A 96 -7.60 -9.26 27.37
CA ILE A 96 -6.88 -10.37 28.01
C ILE A 96 -5.66 -9.88 28.80
N ASP A 97 -4.88 -8.94 28.23
CA ASP A 97 -3.72 -8.36 28.92
C ASP A 97 -4.10 -7.64 30.22
N LYS A 98 -5.16 -6.82 30.19
CA LYS A 98 -5.66 -6.12 31.38
C LYS A 98 -6.16 -7.10 32.44
N LEU A 99 -6.83 -8.17 32.02
CA LEU A 99 -7.29 -9.24 32.90
C LEU A 99 -6.12 -9.96 33.57
N LYS A 100 -5.06 -10.25 32.82
CA LYS A 100 -3.82 -10.85 33.35
C LYS A 100 -3.17 -9.97 34.40
N LYS A 101 -2.92 -8.69 34.09
CA LYS A 101 -2.33 -7.72 35.03
C LYS A 101 -3.15 -7.58 36.31
N LYS A 102 -4.48 -7.54 36.18
CA LYS A 102 -5.38 -7.42 37.32
C LYS A 102 -5.25 -8.59 38.32
N TYR A 103 -4.92 -9.78 37.84
CA TYR A 103 -4.91 -11.02 38.62
C TYR A 103 -3.54 -11.68 38.72
N GLU A 104 -2.47 -10.91 38.47
CA GLU A 104 -1.09 -11.39 38.53
C GLU A 104 -0.70 -11.84 39.95
N HIS A 105 -1.24 -11.15 40.96
CA HIS A 105 -1.04 -11.38 42.40
C HIS A 105 -1.69 -12.67 42.95
N LEU A 106 -2.56 -13.34 42.18
CA LEU A 106 -3.21 -14.57 42.64
C LEU A 106 -2.20 -15.67 42.97
N LYS A 107 -2.41 -16.41 44.05
CA LYS A 107 -1.61 -17.60 44.36
C LYS A 107 -2.08 -18.80 43.56
N ASN A 108 -1.22 -19.81 43.43
CA ASN A 108 -1.54 -21.02 42.68
C ASN A 108 -2.72 -21.76 43.35
N GLY A 109 -3.70 -22.17 42.56
CA GLY A 109 -4.91 -22.81 43.06
C GLY A 109 -6.03 -21.86 43.49
N GLU A 110 -5.79 -20.56 43.65
CA GLU A 110 -6.84 -19.61 44.03
C GLU A 110 -7.89 -19.41 42.92
N HIS A 111 -9.14 -19.20 43.32
CA HIS A 111 -10.27 -18.95 42.44
C HIS A 111 -11.12 -17.79 42.94
N TYR A 112 -11.61 -16.97 42.01
CA TYR A 112 -12.45 -15.81 42.26
C TYR A 112 -13.77 -16.01 41.52
N ILE A 113 -14.73 -16.64 42.19
CA ILE A 113 -16.00 -17.09 41.60
C ILE A 113 -17.00 -15.93 41.49
N ASP A 114 -16.96 -14.96 42.40
CA ASP A 114 -17.93 -13.86 42.51
C ASP A 114 -17.95 -12.92 41.31
N LYS A 115 -16.91 -12.97 40.46
CA LYS A 115 -16.78 -12.07 39.32
C LYS A 115 -16.62 -12.82 38.02
N VAL A 116 -17.61 -12.62 37.15
CA VAL A 116 -17.65 -13.20 35.81
C VAL A 116 -17.14 -12.19 34.78
N TYR A 117 -16.30 -12.67 33.88
CA TYR A 117 -15.74 -11.92 32.77
C TYR A 117 -16.12 -12.55 31.44
N VAL A 118 -16.41 -11.68 30.47
CA VAL A 118 -16.53 -12.03 29.05
C VAL A 118 -15.28 -11.55 28.32
N VAL A 119 -14.61 -12.50 27.66
CA VAL A 119 -13.45 -12.23 26.78
C VAL A 119 -13.71 -12.82 25.39
N TYR A 120 -13.10 -12.23 24.38
CA TYR A 120 -13.13 -12.74 23.01
C TYR A 120 -11.74 -13.19 22.59
N GLY A 121 -11.67 -14.17 21.71
CA GLY A 121 -10.41 -14.52 21.09
C GLY A 121 -10.54 -15.60 20.02
N ARG A 122 -9.48 -15.73 19.24
CA ARG A 122 -9.26 -16.86 18.34
C ARG A 122 -8.75 -18.05 19.14
N VAL A 123 -9.29 -19.24 18.92
CA VAL A 123 -8.77 -20.49 19.49
C VAL A 123 -7.45 -20.84 18.81
N MET A 124 -6.36 -20.77 19.56
CA MET A 124 -5.00 -20.99 19.06
C MET A 124 -4.46 -22.39 19.40
N ALA A 125 -5.04 -23.05 20.39
CA ALA A 125 -4.72 -24.44 20.73
C ALA A 125 -5.91 -25.09 21.42
N LYS A 126 -6.03 -26.41 21.23
CA LYS A 126 -7.04 -27.27 21.85
C LYS A 126 -6.32 -28.48 22.45
N ARG A 127 -6.49 -28.73 23.74
CA ARG A 127 -5.83 -29.83 24.48
C ARG A 127 -6.87 -30.67 25.24
N ASN A 128 -6.52 -31.91 25.57
CA ASN A 128 -7.34 -32.85 26.35
C ASN A 128 -8.78 -32.93 25.83
N ASN A 129 -8.93 -33.28 24.55
CA ASN A 129 -10.23 -33.35 23.85
C ASN A 129 -11.09 -32.08 23.97
N GLY A 130 -10.46 -30.91 24.09
CA GLY A 130 -11.14 -29.62 24.19
C GLY A 130 -11.45 -29.16 25.60
N MET A 131 -11.02 -29.88 26.64
CA MET A 131 -11.12 -29.41 28.03
C MET A 131 -10.35 -28.10 28.27
N PHE A 132 -9.22 -27.94 27.59
CA PHE A 132 -8.44 -26.71 27.63
C PHE A 132 -8.35 -26.08 26.25
N LEU A 133 -8.74 -24.81 26.16
CA LEU A 133 -8.52 -23.97 24.98
C LEU A 133 -7.55 -22.85 25.33
N ASN A 134 -6.63 -22.53 24.43
CA ASN A 134 -5.87 -21.29 24.55
C ASN A 134 -6.45 -20.32 23.54
N ILE A 135 -7.07 -19.24 24.03
CA ILE A 135 -7.62 -18.20 23.17
C ILE A 135 -6.71 -16.98 23.13
N GLN A 136 -6.70 -16.29 22.00
CA GLN A 136 -5.86 -15.13 21.75
C GLN A 136 -6.69 -13.95 21.24
N ASP A 137 -6.50 -12.78 21.84
CA ASP A 137 -6.92 -11.51 21.26
C ASP A 137 -5.73 -10.77 20.62
N ASP A 138 -5.92 -9.51 20.27
CA ASP A 138 -4.89 -8.63 19.70
C ASP A 138 -3.70 -8.38 20.64
N VAL A 139 -3.91 -8.44 21.96
CA VAL A 139 -2.94 -8.02 23.00
C VAL A 139 -2.36 -9.18 23.82
N GLY A 140 -3.00 -10.35 23.86
CA GLY A 140 -2.54 -11.46 24.69
C GLY A 140 -3.31 -12.76 24.52
N THR A 141 -2.87 -13.77 25.26
CA THR A 141 -3.43 -15.12 25.29
C THR A 141 -3.93 -15.47 26.69
N ILE A 142 -4.96 -16.30 26.81
CA ILE A 142 -5.42 -16.84 28.11
C ILE A 142 -5.87 -18.28 27.95
N GLN A 143 -5.67 -19.08 29.00
CA GLN A 143 -6.18 -20.43 29.06
C GLN A 143 -7.66 -20.40 29.47
N ILE A 144 -8.46 -21.20 28.78
CA ILE A 144 -9.87 -21.43 29.06
C ILE A 144 -9.99 -22.87 29.51
N TYR A 145 -10.66 -23.08 30.64
CA TYR A 145 -11.07 -24.39 31.10
C TYR A 145 -12.58 -24.53 30.87
N LEU A 146 -12.92 -25.50 30.02
CA LEU A 146 -14.29 -25.91 29.74
C LEU A 146 -14.60 -27.13 30.59
N ASP A 147 -15.72 -27.15 31.31
CA ASP A 147 -16.24 -28.37 31.95
C ASP A 147 -16.73 -29.38 30.89
N ASN A 148 -16.86 -30.67 31.23
CA ASN A 148 -17.12 -31.75 30.26
C ASN A 148 -18.42 -31.55 29.47
N ASN A 149 -19.42 -30.87 30.03
CA ASN A 149 -20.79 -30.89 29.50
C ASN A 149 -21.34 -29.50 29.08
N ILE A 150 -20.48 -28.59 28.63
CA ILE A 150 -20.95 -27.26 28.24
C ILE A 150 -21.59 -27.29 26.84
N MET A 151 -22.88 -26.93 26.79
CA MET A 151 -23.61 -26.65 25.56
C MET A 151 -23.15 -25.34 24.92
N LEU A 152 -23.08 -25.33 23.59
CA LEU A 152 -22.95 -24.08 22.83
C LEU A 152 -24.24 -23.29 22.98
N ASN A 153 -24.15 -22.09 23.53
CA ASN A 153 -25.34 -21.28 23.74
C ASN A 153 -25.65 -20.44 22.51
N GLN A 154 -26.95 -20.33 22.20
CA GLN A 154 -27.44 -19.28 21.31
C GLN A 154 -27.16 -17.92 21.96
N THR A 155 -26.91 -16.90 21.13
CA THR A 155 -26.85 -15.50 21.55
C THR A 155 -28.25 -15.00 21.93
N ASN A 156 -28.85 -15.57 22.97
CA ASN A 156 -30.08 -15.04 23.56
C ASN A 156 -29.69 -13.84 24.43
N ILE A 157 -29.83 -12.65 23.85
CA ILE A 157 -29.67 -11.37 24.54
C ILE A 157 -30.75 -11.28 25.63
N SER A 158 -30.35 -10.93 26.85
CA SER A 158 -31.25 -10.71 27.99
C SER A 158 -32.26 -9.60 27.70
N THR A 159 -33.44 -9.74 28.28
CA THR A 159 -34.66 -8.92 28.12
C THR A 159 -34.57 -7.44 28.46
N GLN A 160 -33.39 -6.88 28.77
CA GLN A 160 -33.21 -5.44 29.00
C GLN A 160 -32.94 -4.63 27.72
N ASP A 161 -32.64 -5.27 26.58
CA ASP A 161 -32.35 -4.58 25.31
C ASP A 161 -33.45 -4.78 24.24
N LYS A 162 -34.63 -5.30 24.60
CA LYS A 162 -35.72 -5.64 23.66
C LYS A 162 -36.60 -4.47 23.21
N ASP A 163 -36.48 -3.28 23.81
CA ASP A 163 -37.37 -2.16 23.51
C ASP A 163 -36.98 -1.34 22.26
N LEU A 164 -35.92 -1.71 21.54
CA LEU A 164 -35.43 -0.95 20.37
C LEU A 164 -35.53 -1.68 19.02
N LEU A 165 -36.05 -2.91 18.96
CA LEU A 165 -36.18 -3.66 17.70
C LEU A 165 -37.52 -4.38 17.58
N ASN A 166 -38.59 -3.61 17.37
CA ASN A 166 -39.82 -4.12 16.77
C ASN A 166 -40.16 -3.30 15.53
N ASN A 167 -39.67 -3.74 14.37
CA ASN A 167 -40.26 -3.33 13.09
C ASN A 167 -40.21 -4.53 12.11
N PRO A 168 -41.36 -5.16 11.78
CA PRO A 168 -41.39 -6.41 11.05
C PRO A 168 -41.50 -6.14 9.54
N LYS A 169 -40.36 -6.04 8.85
CA LYS A 169 -40.28 -6.23 7.39
C LYS A 169 -38.94 -6.84 7.03
N HIS A 170 -38.87 -8.17 7.00
CA HIS A 170 -38.02 -8.96 6.09
C HIS A 170 -38.23 -10.45 6.40
N LYS A 171 -39.33 -11.00 5.88
CA LYS A 171 -39.49 -12.44 5.63
C LYS A 171 -40.06 -12.56 4.23
N GLN A 172 -39.18 -12.68 3.23
CA GLN A 172 -39.38 -13.37 1.95
C GLN A 172 -38.18 -13.08 1.03
N MET A 173 -37.86 -14.07 0.18
CA MET A 173 -36.80 -14.12 -0.83
C MET A 173 -35.43 -14.63 -0.33
N GLU A 174 -35.17 -15.92 -0.55
CA GLU A 174 -34.24 -16.41 -1.60
C GLU A 174 -33.98 -17.92 -1.38
N LYS A 175 -34.69 -18.75 -2.15
CA LYS A 175 -34.14 -20.03 -2.64
C LYS A 175 -33.43 -19.66 -3.95
N SER A 176 -32.12 -19.90 -4.05
CA SER A 176 -31.38 -19.72 -5.30
C SER A 176 -30.47 -20.92 -5.54
N ASP A 177 -30.74 -21.64 -6.63
CA ASP A 177 -29.91 -22.28 -7.68
C ASP A 177 -28.47 -22.79 -7.41
N CYS A 178 -27.88 -22.60 -6.23
CA CYS A 178 -26.57 -23.15 -5.87
C CYS A 178 -26.64 -24.59 -5.34
N GLU A 179 -27.84 -25.09 -4.99
CA GLU A 179 -28.01 -26.39 -4.34
C GLU A 179 -27.84 -27.58 -5.30
N GLU A 180 -28.13 -27.44 -6.59
CA GLU A 180 -28.03 -28.55 -7.56
C GLU A 180 -26.59 -28.91 -7.96
N ASN A 181 -25.65 -27.96 -7.87
CA ASN A 181 -24.27 -28.20 -8.29
C ASN A 181 -23.41 -28.88 -7.21
N LEU A 182 -23.83 -28.84 -5.94
CA LEU A 182 -23.11 -29.47 -4.83
C LEU A 182 -23.36 -30.98 -4.73
N GLN A 183 -24.59 -31.40 -5.03
CA GLN A 183 -25.01 -32.80 -4.94
C GLN A 183 -24.30 -33.65 -5.99
N ASN A 184 -24.18 -33.14 -7.21
CA ASN A 184 -23.52 -33.83 -8.33
C ASN A 184 -22.00 -34.05 -8.15
N TYR A 185 -21.35 -33.29 -7.26
CA TYR A 185 -19.92 -33.46 -6.95
C TYR A 185 -19.67 -34.50 -5.85
N LEU A 186 -20.65 -34.75 -4.98
CA LEU A 186 -20.56 -35.74 -3.91
C LEU A 186 -20.82 -37.16 -4.42
N ASP A 187 -21.64 -37.31 -5.46
CA ASP A 187 -22.01 -38.61 -6.04
C ASP A 187 -20.93 -39.20 -6.98
N GLN A 188 -19.89 -38.44 -7.34
CA GLN A 188 -18.81 -38.89 -8.23
C GLN A 188 -17.56 -39.42 -7.51
N SER A 189 -17.46 -39.28 -6.19
CA SER A 189 -16.29 -39.77 -5.44
C SER A 189 -16.44 -41.19 -4.86
N ASP A 190 -17.62 -41.81 -4.95
CA ASP A 190 -17.93 -43.11 -4.34
C ASP A 190 -18.09 -44.23 -5.38
N ASN A 191 -17.13 -44.40 -6.28
CA ASN A 191 -17.06 -45.58 -7.15
C ASN A 191 -15.62 -46.14 -7.27
N SER A 192 -15.19 -46.85 -6.23
CA SER A 192 -14.27 -47.99 -6.37
C SER A 192 -14.55 -49.01 -5.26
N LYS A 193 -14.79 -50.26 -5.67
CA LYS A 193 -15.24 -51.38 -4.84
C LYS A 193 -14.10 -52.08 -4.09
N SER A 194 -14.54 -52.82 -3.07
CA SER A 194 -13.99 -54.03 -2.41
C SER A 194 -12.86 -53.88 -1.38
N ASN A 195 -13.22 -53.91 -0.09
CA ASN A 195 -13.00 -55.09 0.75
C ASN A 195 -13.87 -55.01 2.02
N GLU A 196 -14.69 -56.05 2.21
CA GLU A 196 -15.55 -56.24 3.37
C GLU A 196 -14.76 -56.64 4.61
N ASN A 197 -15.36 -56.33 5.77
CA ASN A 197 -15.13 -56.90 7.10
C ASN A 197 -13.94 -56.39 7.90
N ALA A 198 -14.14 -55.22 8.54
CA ALA A 198 -13.91 -54.98 9.97
C ALA A 198 -13.99 -53.49 10.32
N HIS A 199 -15.14 -52.81 10.14
CA HIS A 199 -15.32 -51.45 10.69
C HIS A 199 -16.79 -51.00 10.83
N ASN A 200 -17.71 -51.90 11.20
CA ASN A 200 -19.07 -51.52 11.57
C ASN A 200 -19.24 -51.44 13.10
N LYS A 201 -18.50 -50.54 13.76
CA LYS A 201 -18.69 -50.23 15.19
C LYS A 201 -18.60 -48.74 15.58
N GLU A 202 -18.39 -47.81 14.65
CA GLU A 202 -18.30 -46.37 14.99
C GLU A 202 -19.29 -45.46 14.23
N LEU A 203 -20.20 -46.01 13.42
CA LEU A 203 -21.13 -45.23 12.59
C LEU A 203 -22.58 -45.13 13.11
N ASP A 204 -22.89 -45.72 14.26
CA ASP A 204 -24.27 -45.78 14.80
C ASP A 204 -24.60 -44.80 15.94
N GLU A 205 -23.74 -43.82 16.26
CA GLU A 205 -23.95 -42.91 17.40
C GLU A 205 -24.60 -41.55 17.05
N TYR A 206 -25.19 -41.38 15.86
CA TYR A 206 -25.91 -40.15 15.46
C TYR A 206 -27.43 -40.33 15.33
N LYS A 207 -28.04 -41.14 16.20
CA LYS A 207 -29.49 -41.15 16.41
C LYS A 207 -29.84 -40.36 17.69
N ASN A 208 -30.57 -39.26 17.52
CA ASN A 208 -31.20 -38.44 18.58
C ASN A 208 -30.31 -37.83 19.67
N THR A 209 -29.47 -36.85 19.34
CA THR A 209 -28.97 -35.88 20.34
C THR A 209 -29.14 -34.45 19.82
N HIS A 210 -30.11 -33.71 20.38
CA HIS A 210 -30.24 -32.24 20.22
C HIS A 210 -29.15 -31.47 20.99
N GLU A 211 -28.14 -32.17 21.50
CA GLU A 211 -27.13 -31.65 22.39
C GLU A 211 -25.75 -32.02 21.86
N ILE A 212 -24.99 -31.02 21.40
CA ILE A 212 -23.57 -31.21 21.08
C ILE A 212 -22.71 -30.35 21.99
N TYR A 213 -21.79 -31.03 22.66
CA TYR A 213 -20.78 -30.42 23.51
C TYR A 213 -19.88 -29.47 22.72
N ALA A 214 -19.65 -28.27 23.27
CA ALA A 214 -18.77 -27.26 22.68
C ALA A 214 -17.38 -27.81 22.32
N ARG A 215 -16.90 -28.79 23.10
CA ARG A 215 -15.62 -29.48 22.88
C ARG A 215 -15.54 -30.26 21.57
N LYS A 216 -16.65 -30.77 21.01
CA LYS A 216 -16.66 -31.50 19.73
C LYS A 216 -16.65 -30.53 18.53
N ILE A 217 -17.34 -29.40 18.65
CA ILE A 217 -17.54 -28.43 17.57
C ILE A 217 -16.39 -27.42 17.45
N ILE A 218 -15.92 -26.87 18.57
CA ILE A 218 -14.92 -25.80 18.55
C ILE A 218 -13.57 -26.36 18.11
N GLU A 219 -12.95 -25.67 17.15
CA GLU A 219 -11.68 -26.04 16.55
C GLU A 219 -10.66 -24.91 16.59
N VAL A 220 -9.40 -25.29 16.38
CA VAL A 220 -8.32 -24.32 16.22
C VAL A 220 -8.61 -23.44 15.00
N GLY A 221 -8.53 -22.12 15.21
CA GLY A 221 -8.83 -21.09 14.22
C GLY A 221 -10.16 -20.36 14.48
N ASP A 222 -11.12 -20.98 15.16
CA ASP A 222 -12.45 -20.40 15.42
C ASP A 222 -12.34 -19.17 16.34
N PHE A 223 -13.23 -18.19 16.15
CA PHE A 223 -13.39 -17.09 17.10
C PHE A 223 -14.54 -17.39 18.04
N VAL A 224 -14.30 -17.16 19.33
CA VAL A 224 -15.25 -17.46 20.41
C VAL A 224 -15.35 -16.28 21.38
N ALA A 225 -16.54 -16.10 21.93
CA ALA A 225 -16.78 -15.32 23.14
C ALA A 225 -16.95 -16.28 24.32
N VAL A 226 -16.27 -15.99 25.41
CA VAL A 226 -16.16 -16.90 26.53
C VAL A 226 -16.51 -16.16 27.81
N LYS A 227 -17.51 -16.67 28.54
CA LYS A 227 -18.01 -16.10 29.80
C LYS A 227 -17.69 -17.05 30.96
N GLY A 228 -16.92 -16.57 31.93
CA GLY A 228 -16.51 -17.37 33.08
C GLY A 228 -15.82 -16.58 34.17
N TYR A 229 -15.40 -17.27 35.22
CA TYR A 229 -14.74 -16.68 36.38
C TYR A 229 -13.25 -17.03 36.39
N ILE A 230 -12.46 -16.29 37.16
CA ILE A 230 -11.00 -16.42 37.15
C ILE A 230 -10.54 -17.47 38.15
N ARG A 231 -9.59 -18.30 37.72
CA ARG A 231 -8.80 -19.16 38.61
C ARG A 231 -7.35 -19.18 38.19
N LYS A 232 -6.44 -19.48 39.11
CA LYS A 232 -5.04 -19.82 38.79
C LYS A 232 -4.87 -21.32 38.93
N SER A 233 -4.35 -22.00 37.91
CA SER A 233 -4.11 -23.44 37.99
C SER A 233 -3.06 -23.76 39.06
N LEU A 234 -2.97 -25.02 39.48
CA LEU A 234 -1.90 -25.48 40.38
C LEU A 234 -0.50 -25.25 39.79
N ARG A 235 -0.40 -25.21 38.45
CA ARG A 235 0.82 -24.91 37.70
C ARG A 235 1.09 -23.41 37.52
N GLY A 236 0.25 -22.55 38.12
CA GLY A 236 0.40 -21.09 38.09
C GLY A 236 -0.16 -20.39 36.86
N GLU A 237 -0.84 -21.09 35.96
CA GLU A 237 -1.43 -20.48 34.75
C GLU A 237 -2.78 -19.84 35.05
N LEU A 238 -2.91 -18.54 34.76
CA LEU A 238 -4.19 -17.85 34.83
C LEU A 238 -5.18 -18.43 33.82
N THR A 239 -6.32 -18.89 34.32
CA THR A 239 -7.32 -19.64 33.57
C THR A 239 -8.70 -19.04 33.80
N LEU A 240 -9.47 -18.87 32.73
CA LEU A 240 -10.89 -18.56 32.82
C LEU A 240 -11.66 -19.88 32.88
N HIS A 241 -12.25 -20.18 34.03
CA HIS A 241 -13.14 -21.33 34.19
C HIS A 241 -14.52 -20.93 33.71
N THR A 242 -15.00 -21.62 32.69
CA THR A 242 -16.14 -21.16 31.89
C THR A 242 -17.27 -22.14 31.92
N LYS A 243 -18.50 -21.61 31.98
CA LYS A 243 -19.75 -22.36 31.84
C LYS A 243 -20.50 -22.01 30.54
N ASN A 244 -20.16 -20.90 29.90
CA ASN A 244 -20.79 -20.47 28.66
C ASN A 244 -19.73 -20.08 27.63
N ILE A 245 -19.85 -20.66 26.44
CA ILE A 245 -19.04 -20.33 25.27
C ILE A 245 -19.97 -20.12 24.07
N TYR A 246 -19.65 -19.09 23.29
CA TYR A 246 -20.42 -18.66 22.13
C TYR A 246 -19.47 -18.64 20.94
N ILE A 247 -19.91 -19.20 19.82
CA ILE A 247 -19.17 -19.08 18.56
C ILE A 247 -19.42 -17.70 17.94
N LEU A 248 -18.37 -17.04 17.49
CA LEU A 248 -18.45 -15.75 16.79
C LEU A 248 -18.12 -15.90 15.30
N THR A 249 -17.21 -16.81 14.98
CA THR A 249 -16.82 -17.09 13.60
C THR A 249 -16.26 -18.50 13.52
N LYS A 250 -16.86 -19.36 12.70
CA LYS A 250 -16.27 -20.66 12.36
C LYS A 250 -15.13 -20.46 11.35
N ALA A 251 -13.93 -20.94 11.68
CA ALA A 251 -12.83 -21.01 10.73
C ALA A 251 -13.00 -22.26 9.85
N LEU A 252 -12.94 -22.08 8.54
CA LEU A 252 -13.09 -23.15 7.55
C LEU A 252 -11.75 -23.75 7.10
N LEU A 253 -10.64 -23.10 7.41
CA LEU A 253 -9.30 -23.57 7.08
C LEU A 253 -8.47 -23.75 8.35
N PRO A 254 -7.57 -24.76 8.38
CA PRO A 254 -6.63 -24.93 9.47
C PRO A 254 -5.68 -23.73 9.58
N LEU A 255 -5.18 -23.47 10.80
CA LEU A 255 -4.03 -22.58 10.98
C LEU A 255 -2.73 -23.34 10.63
N PRO A 256 -1.69 -22.63 10.15
CA PRO A 256 -0.38 -23.24 9.99
C PRO A 256 0.12 -23.83 11.31
N ASP A 257 0.87 -24.93 11.21
CA ASP A 257 1.53 -25.54 12.37
C ASP A 257 2.49 -24.54 13.04
N LYS A 258 2.33 -24.35 14.35
CA LYS A 258 3.13 -23.43 15.15
C LYS A 258 4.60 -23.81 15.21
N HIS A 259 4.93 -25.10 15.16
CA HIS A 259 6.29 -25.61 15.34
C HIS A 259 7.07 -25.63 14.03
N LYS A 260 6.43 -26.05 12.94
CA LYS A 260 7.04 -26.00 11.60
C LYS A 260 7.10 -24.57 11.08
N GLY A 261 6.15 -23.73 11.49
CA GLY A 261 5.98 -22.36 11.01
C GLY A 261 5.70 -22.33 9.51
N MET A 262 5.44 -21.14 8.98
CA MET A 262 5.60 -20.92 7.55
C MET A 262 7.11 -20.83 7.31
N LYS A 263 7.72 -21.72 6.53
CA LYS A 263 9.16 -21.62 6.20
C LYS A 263 9.36 -20.85 4.90
N ASP A 264 8.57 -21.19 3.89
CA ASP A 264 8.59 -20.54 2.59
C ASP A 264 8.33 -19.03 2.70
N ILE A 265 9.32 -18.26 2.26
CA ILE A 265 9.34 -16.80 2.28
C ILE A 265 8.23 -16.24 1.38
N GLU A 266 7.98 -16.86 0.24
CA GLU A 266 6.98 -16.35 -0.69
C GLU A 266 5.58 -16.59 -0.14
N TYR A 267 5.31 -17.79 0.37
CA TYR A 267 4.07 -18.10 1.07
C TYR A 267 3.80 -17.15 2.25
N LYS A 268 4.84 -16.79 3.04
CA LYS A 268 4.72 -15.75 4.10
C LYS A 268 4.23 -14.43 3.57
N TYR A 269 4.85 -13.93 2.50
CA TYR A 269 4.50 -12.63 1.93
C TYR A 269 3.10 -12.63 1.29
N ARG A 270 2.66 -13.75 0.70
CA ARG A 270 1.30 -13.89 0.15
C ARG A 270 0.24 -14.04 1.23
N LYS A 271 0.56 -14.73 2.33
CA LYS A 271 -0.37 -15.07 3.42
C LYS A 271 0.03 -14.36 4.70
N ARG A 272 0.25 -13.04 4.62
CA ARG A 272 0.70 -12.20 5.73
C ARG A 272 -0.22 -12.23 6.95
N TYR A 273 -1.51 -12.42 6.74
CA TYR A 273 -2.47 -12.60 7.82
C TYR A 273 -2.21 -13.88 8.66
N LEU A 274 -1.60 -14.92 8.09
CA LEU A 274 -1.17 -16.12 8.82
C LEU A 274 0.24 -15.95 9.42
N ASP A 275 1.13 -15.26 8.70
CA ASP A 275 2.47 -14.95 9.18
C ASP A 275 2.40 -14.13 10.47
N PHE A 276 1.59 -13.06 10.52
CA PHE A 276 1.44 -12.24 11.74
C PHE A 276 0.78 -12.97 12.93
N LEU A 277 0.06 -14.08 12.67
CA LEU A 277 -0.50 -14.93 13.74
C LEU A 277 0.54 -15.85 14.36
N THR A 278 1.55 -16.27 13.59
CA THR A 278 2.54 -17.27 14.00
C THR A 278 3.90 -16.66 14.34
N ASN A 279 4.22 -15.50 13.75
CA ASN A 279 5.49 -14.79 13.89
C ASN A 279 5.28 -13.45 14.62
N SER A 280 5.51 -13.44 15.94
CA SER A 280 5.38 -12.24 16.76
C SER A 280 6.39 -11.15 16.39
N GLU A 281 7.62 -11.53 16.04
CA GLU A 281 8.67 -10.58 15.65
C GLU A 281 8.26 -9.78 14.40
N GLN A 282 7.74 -10.44 13.37
CA GLN A 282 7.28 -9.76 12.16
C GLN A 282 6.05 -8.89 12.44
N LYS A 283 5.11 -9.36 13.27
CA LYS A 283 3.96 -8.55 13.72
C LYS A 283 4.44 -7.27 14.41
N GLU A 284 5.44 -7.37 15.29
CA GLU A 284 6.02 -6.22 16.01
C GLU A 284 6.71 -5.23 15.06
N LYS A 285 7.42 -5.70 14.04
CA LYS A 285 8.04 -4.83 13.01
C LYS A 285 6.98 -4.00 12.27
N ILE A 286 5.86 -4.62 11.89
CA ILE A 286 4.76 -3.93 11.22
C ILE A 286 4.06 -2.93 12.14
N ILE A 287 3.82 -3.28 13.41
CA ILE A 287 3.27 -2.33 14.40
C ILE A 287 4.23 -1.16 14.59
N THR A 288 5.53 -1.43 14.69
CA THR A 288 6.58 -0.42 14.87
C THR A 288 6.61 0.55 13.69
N ARG A 289 6.43 0.08 12.46
CA ARG A 289 6.25 0.94 11.28
C ARG A 289 5.12 1.95 11.48
N PHE A 290 3.94 1.50 11.92
CA PHE A 290 2.82 2.42 12.13
C PHE A 290 3.10 3.41 13.25
N ASN A 291 3.82 3.00 14.29
CA ASN A 291 4.28 3.89 15.35
C ASN A 291 5.29 4.93 14.82
N ILE A 292 6.23 4.55 13.95
CA ILE A 292 7.16 5.48 13.28
C ILE A 292 6.40 6.60 12.57
N ILE A 293 5.43 6.24 11.73
CA ILE A 293 4.64 7.19 10.95
C ILE A 293 3.87 8.14 11.87
N GLN A 294 3.25 7.62 12.93
CA GLN A 294 2.55 8.43 13.93
C GLN A 294 3.50 9.38 14.67
N GLU A 295 4.69 8.93 15.06
CA GLU A 295 5.69 9.76 15.75
C GLU A 295 6.25 10.87 14.86
N ILE A 296 6.47 10.59 13.56
CA ILE A 296 6.85 11.62 12.57
C ILE A 296 5.77 12.70 12.50
N ARG A 297 4.50 12.30 12.34
CA ARG A 297 3.37 13.22 12.30
C ARG A 297 3.29 14.06 13.58
N ARG A 298 3.35 13.42 14.75
CA ARG A 298 3.37 14.11 16.07
C ARG A 298 4.50 15.15 16.16
N PHE A 299 5.71 14.80 15.70
CA PHE A 299 6.85 15.72 15.72
C PHE A 299 6.64 16.94 14.83
N LEU A 300 6.10 16.76 13.62
CA LEU A 300 5.86 17.84 12.65
C LEU A 300 4.70 18.74 13.09
N LEU A 301 3.59 18.17 13.56
CA LEU A 301 2.46 18.91 14.11
C LEU A 301 2.86 19.74 15.34
N LYS A 302 3.67 19.18 16.26
CA LYS A 302 4.22 19.93 17.40
C LYS A 302 5.06 21.14 16.96
N LYS A 303 5.67 21.07 15.78
CA LYS A 303 6.42 22.17 15.16
C LYS A 303 5.54 23.09 14.31
N LYS A 304 4.22 22.92 14.36
CA LYS A 304 3.19 23.65 13.60
C LYS A 304 3.35 23.53 12.08
N TYR A 305 3.88 22.41 11.57
CA TYR A 305 3.79 22.13 10.14
C TYR A 305 2.35 21.74 9.79
N LEU A 306 1.85 22.22 8.65
CA LEU A 306 0.53 21.85 8.14
C LEU A 306 0.65 20.54 7.34
N GLU A 307 -0.11 19.52 7.71
CA GLU A 307 -0.24 18.30 6.90
C GLU A 307 -1.19 18.59 5.74
N VAL A 308 -0.76 18.29 4.52
CA VAL A 308 -1.54 18.51 3.28
C VAL A 308 -1.63 17.21 2.47
N ASP A 309 -2.53 17.18 1.49
CA ASP A 309 -2.66 16.11 0.50
C ASP A 309 -2.72 16.73 -0.91
N THR A 310 -2.12 16.06 -1.88
CA THR A 310 -1.99 16.51 -3.28
C THR A 310 -2.39 15.40 -4.25
N PRO A 311 -2.75 15.72 -5.50
CA PRO A 311 -3.23 14.72 -6.45
C PRO A 311 -2.27 13.55 -6.69
N MET A 312 -2.78 12.32 -6.55
CA MET A 312 -2.05 11.09 -6.91
C MET A 312 -2.06 10.81 -8.42
N LEU A 313 -3.13 11.21 -9.10
CA LEU A 313 -3.27 11.14 -10.55
C LEU A 313 -2.92 12.51 -11.14
N GLN A 314 -1.95 12.53 -12.04
CA GLN A 314 -1.37 13.75 -12.61
C GLN A 314 -1.33 13.65 -14.13
N LEU A 315 -1.51 14.77 -14.83
CA LEU A 315 -1.34 14.84 -16.30
C LEU A 315 0.13 14.69 -16.72
N VAL A 316 1.04 15.19 -15.88
CA VAL A 316 2.48 15.13 -16.07
C VAL A 316 3.10 14.57 -14.78
N ALA A 317 3.88 13.49 -14.90
CA ALA A 317 4.61 12.94 -13.76
C ALA A 317 5.92 13.71 -13.55
N GLY A 318 5.98 14.53 -12.49
CA GLY A 318 7.14 15.36 -12.15
C GLY A 318 7.66 15.16 -10.72
N GLY A 319 8.68 15.94 -10.35
CA GLY A 319 9.27 15.94 -9.00
C GLY A 319 10.30 14.84 -8.72
N ALA A 320 10.55 13.92 -9.65
CA ALA A 320 11.63 12.94 -9.55
C ALA A 320 12.08 12.47 -10.94
N SER A 321 13.19 11.74 -10.99
CA SER A 321 13.61 11.01 -12.18
C SER A 321 13.26 9.53 -12.02
N ALA A 322 12.08 9.12 -12.51
CA ALA A 322 11.59 7.75 -12.44
C ALA A 322 10.58 7.46 -13.56
N LYS A 323 10.40 6.19 -13.92
CA LYS A 323 9.36 5.79 -14.87
C LYS A 323 7.99 5.78 -14.17
N PRO A 324 6.98 6.53 -14.64
CA PRO A 324 5.66 6.52 -14.01
C PRO A 324 4.84 5.29 -14.39
N PHE A 325 3.79 5.02 -13.62
CA PHE A 325 2.68 4.17 -14.06
C PHE A 325 1.66 5.02 -14.80
N GLU A 326 1.16 4.49 -15.91
CA GLU A 326 0.14 5.13 -16.75
C GLU A 326 -1.23 4.47 -16.51
N THR A 327 -2.27 5.29 -16.53
CA THR A 327 -3.67 4.87 -16.45
C THR A 327 -4.55 5.77 -17.31
N HIS A 328 -5.82 5.42 -17.47
CA HIS A 328 -6.74 6.12 -18.37
C HIS A 328 -8.08 6.43 -17.68
N LEU A 329 -8.44 7.71 -17.67
CA LEU A 329 -9.72 8.19 -17.18
C LEU A 329 -10.74 8.17 -18.33
N LYS A 330 -11.53 7.09 -18.38
CA LYS A 330 -12.49 6.81 -19.47
C LYS A 330 -13.51 7.93 -19.72
N SER A 331 -14.01 8.59 -18.67
CA SER A 331 -15.07 9.61 -18.80
C SER A 331 -14.61 10.85 -19.56
N LEU A 332 -13.32 11.18 -19.49
CA LEU A 332 -12.73 12.36 -20.14
C LEU A 332 -11.79 11.99 -21.28
N ASP A 333 -11.60 10.69 -21.54
CA ASP A 333 -10.62 10.15 -22.47
C ASP A 333 -9.20 10.71 -22.22
N LEU A 334 -8.77 10.74 -20.95
CA LEU A 334 -7.48 11.31 -20.55
C LEU A 334 -6.50 10.24 -20.08
N VAL A 335 -5.28 10.32 -20.60
CA VAL A 335 -4.13 9.59 -20.03
C VAL A 335 -3.66 10.32 -18.78
N LEU A 336 -3.54 9.58 -17.68
CA LEU A 336 -3.08 10.08 -16.39
C LEU A 336 -1.93 9.21 -15.90
N TYR A 337 -1.06 9.81 -15.10
CA TYR A 337 0.07 9.14 -14.49
C TYR A 337 -0.10 9.10 -12.98
N LEU A 338 0.27 7.97 -12.38
CA LEU A 338 0.47 7.95 -10.93
C LEU A 338 1.73 8.74 -10.59
N ARG A 339 1.63 9.60 -9.58
CA ARG A 339 2.73 10.47 -9.16
C ARG A 339 3.98 9.69 -8.76
N ILE A 340 5.12 10.18 -9.18
CA ILE A 340 6.46 9.71 -8.77
C ILE A 340 6.98 10.47 -7.54
N ALA A 341 6.51 11.69 -7.33
CA ALA A 341 6.73 12.57 -6.18
C ALA A 341 5.63 13.65 -6.08
N PRO A 342 5.22 14.11 -4.88
CA PRO A 342 4.30 15.25 -4.69
C PRO A 342 4.97 16.64 -4.80
N GLU A 343 6.30 16.70 -4.89
CA GLU A 343 7.11 17.93 -4.86
C GLU A 343 6.53 19.15 -5.58
N LEU A 344 6.15 19.04 -6.86
CA LEU A 344 5.71 20.20 -7.65
C LEU A 344 4.41 20.81 -7.09
N PHE A 345 3.49 19.98 -6.61
CA PHE A 345 2.24 20.45 -6.00
C PHE A 345 2.47 21.07 -4.63
N LEU A 346 3.40 20.52 -3.84
CA LEU A 346 3.76 21.08 -2.54
C LEU A 346 4.38 22.47 -2.70
N LYS A 347 5.21 22.70 -3.72
CA LYS A 347 5.71 24.04 -4.04
C LYS A 347 4.60 25.00 -4.47
N LYS A 348 3.62 24.55 -5.27
CA LYS A 348 2.42 25.33 -5.61
C LYS A 348 1.66 25.78 -4.35
N LEU A 349 1.58 24.93 -3.32
CA LEU A 349 0.99 25.30 -2.02
C LEU A 349 1.83 26.30 -1.22
N ILE A 350 3.17 26.24 -1.31
CA ILE A 350 4.02 27.28 -0.70
C ILE A 350 3.79 28.63 -1.41
N ILE A 351 3.72 28.63 -2.74
CA ILE A 351 3.45 29.82 -3.55
C ILE A 351 2.09 30.44 -3.21
N SER A 352 1.06 29.62 -2.97
CA SER A 352 -0.26 30.12 -2.60
C SER A 352 -0.31 30.81 -1.23
N GLY A 353 0.74 30.66 -0.41
CA GLY A 353 0.82 31.28 0.90
C GLY A 353 -0.02 30.61 1.98
N ILE A 354 -0.54 29.39 1.75
CA ILE A 354 -1.38 28.68 2.74
C ILE A 354 -0.66 28.43 4.07
N SER A 355 0.65 28.19 4.02
CA SER A 355 1.52 28.02 5.18
C SER A 355 2.99 28.11 4.76
N GLU A 356 3.84 28.71 5.60
CA GLU A 356 5.30 28.71 5.43
C GLU A 356 5.94 27.33 5.64
N LYS A 357 5.19 26.36 6.17
CA LYS A 357 5.70 25.03 6.50
C LYS A 357 4.63 23.98 6.32
N ILE A 358 4.85 23.12 5.34
CA ILE A 358 3.94 22.04 4.98
C ILE A 358 4.68 20.71 4.96
N PHE A 359 3.93 19.63 5.11
CA PHE A 359 4.42 18.29 4.83
C PHE A 359 3.31 17.40 4.29
N GLU A 360 3.70 16.38 3.56
CA GLU A 360 2.80 15.33 3.10
C GLU A 360 3.43 13.96 3.40
N LEU A 361 2.62 13.07 3.98
CA LEU A 361 2.96 11.66 4.20
C LEU A 361 2.11 10.81 3.26
N SER A 362 2.68 10.35 2.15
CA SER A 362 1.85 9.73 1.12
C SER A 362 2.56 8.69 0.26
N LYS A 363 1.76 8.02 -0.57
CA LYS A 363 2.23 6.98 -1.48
C LYS A 363 2.72 7.60 -2.79
N CYS A 364 3.87 7.12 -3.23
CA CYS A 364 4.47 7.40 -4.52
C CYS A 364 4.67 6.09 -5.29
N PHE A 365 4.62 6.20 -6.62
CA PHE A 365 4.60 5.04 -7.51
C PHE A 365 5.72 5.17 -8.54
N ARG A 366 6.58 4.15 -8.64
CA ARG A 366 7.66 4.08 -9.63
C ARG A 366 7.62 2.73 -10.32
N ASN A 367 7.49 2.76 -11.65
CA ASN A 367 7.43 1.58 -12.50
C ASN A 367 8.85 1.06 -12.80
N GLU A 368 9.48 0.57 -11.74
CA GLU A 368 10.87 0.10 -11.69
C GLU A 368 10.94 -1.35 -11.17
N GLY A 369 12.13 -1.93 -11.19
CA GLY A 369 12.36 -3.31 -10.72
C GLY A 369 12.15 -3.49 -9.21
N LEU A 370 11.72 -4.69 -8.82
CA LEU A 370 11.65 -5.12 -7.42
C LEU A 370 13.04 -5.48 -6.90
N SER A 371 13.36 -5.06 -5.67
CA SER A 371 14.62 -5.49 -5.00
C SER A 371 14.41 -5.62 -3.48
N THR A 372 15.49 -5.85 -2.75
CA THR A 372 15.46 -5.87 -1.28
C THR A 372 15.12 -4.49 -0.69
N ILE A 373 15.34 -3.40 -1.41
CA ILE A 373 15.13 -2.02 -0.92
C ILE A 373 14.18 -1.19 -1.80
N HIS A 374 13.64 -1.77 -2.88
CA HIS A 374 12.74 -1.11 -3.83
C HIS A 374 11.41 -1.87 -3.94
N ASN A 375 10.31 -1.14 -3.78
CA ASN A 375 8.95 -1.60 -4.04
C ASN A 375 8.24 -0.55 -4.92
N PRO A 376 7.51 -0.93 -5.98
CA PRO A 376 6.88 0.02 -6.91
C PRO A 376 5.96 1.03 -6.26
N GLU A 377 5.27 0.64 -5.18
CA GLU A 377 4.53 1.55 -4.31
C GLU A 377 5.27 1.71 -2.98
N PHE A 378 5.65 2.93 -2.62
CA PHE A 378 6.36 3.19 -1.37
C PHE A 378 5.84 4.44 -0.67
N THR A 379 6.10 4.52 0.63
CA THR A 379 5.70 5.66 1.46
C THR A 379 6.83 6.66 1.54
N MET A 380 6.54 7.90 1.16
CA MET A 380 7.47 9.02 1.21
C MET A 380 6.91 10.12 2.12
N LEU A 381 7.82 10.79 2.84
CA LEU A 381 7.54 12.03 3.55
C LEU A 381 8.21 13.16 2.77
N GLU A 382 7.44 14.15 2.35
CA GLU A 382 7.99 15.38 1.82
C GLU A 382 7.67 16.55 2.75
N ILE A 383 8.65 17.44 2.92
CA ILE A 383 8.59 18.58 3.84
C ILE A 383 9.12 19.81 3.11
N TYR A 384 8.34 20.88 3.11
CA TYR A 384 8.77 22.18 2.58
C TYR A 384 8.67 23.24 3.66
N LYS A 385 9.68 24.10 3.71
CA LYS A 385 9.69 25.24 4.62
C LYS A 385 10.21 26.48 3.90
N SER A 386 9.40 27.53 3.87
CA SER A 386 9.80 28.87 3.45
C SER A 386 10.86 29.45 4.39
N TYR A 387 11.66 30.36 3.86
CA TYR A 387 12.81 30.99 4.51
C TYR A 387 13.81 29.97 5.09
N ALA A 388 14.00 28.86 4.37
CA ALA A 388 14.95 27.81 4.71
C ALA A 388 15.82 27.44 3.50
N ASN A 389 16.90 26.73 3.76
CA ASN A 389 17.85 26.25 2.75
C ASN A 389 18.31 24.83 3.08
N TYR A 390 19.13 24.25 2.21
CA TYR A 390 19.67 22.90 2.38
C TYR A 390 20.40 22.70 3.72
N LYS A 391 21.09 23.74 4.25
CA LYS A 391 21.79 23.66 5.55
C LYS A 391 20.81 23.51 6.71
N TYR A 392 19.68 24.22 6.66
CA TYR A 392 18.59 24.04 7.61
C TYR A 392 18.02 22.62 7.49
N MET A 393 17.74 22.17 6.27
CA MET A 393 17.17 20.85 6.03
C MET A 393 18.07 19.72 6.52
N MET A 394 19.39 19.76 6.30
CA MET A 394 20.33 18.79 6.90
C MET A 394 20.22 18.73 8.43
N LYS A 395 20.21 19.89 9.11
CA LYS A 395 20.06 19.95 10.58
C LYS A 395 18.69 19.40 11.02
N PHE A 396 17.66 19.68 10.23
CA PHE A 396 16.29 19.25 10.49
C PHE A 396 16.13 17.74 10.34
N THR A 397 16.65 17.14 9.27
CA THR A 397 16.66 15.69 9.01
C THR A 397 17.24 14.93 10.21
N LYS A 398 18.42 15.36 10.68
CA LYS A 398 19.04 14.78 11.86
C LYS A 398 18.15 14.88 13.10
N LYS A 399 17.54 16.04 13.34
CA LYS A 399 16.67 16.27 14.52
C LYS A 399 15.42 15.39 14.47
N LEU A 400 14.78 15.27 13.31
CA LEU A 400 13.59 14.45 13.09
C LEU A 400 13.91 12.97 13.32
N ILE A 401 14.89 12.43 12.58
CA ILE A 401 15.26 11.01 12.66
C ILE A 401 15.70 10.64 14.08
N LYS A 402 16.53 11.47 14.72
CA LYS A 402 16.96 11.24 16.11
C LYS A 402 15.80 11.25 17.10
N ASN A 403 14.79 12.10 16.91
CA ASN A 403 13.62 12.12 17.79
C ASN A 403 12.79 10.83 17.67
N VAL A 404 12.54 10.39 16.44
CA VAL A 404 11.82 9.14 16.16
C VAL A 404 12.59 7.94 16.70
N ALA A 405 13.89 7.88 16.43
CA ALA A 405 14.82 6.87 16.94
C ALA A 405 14.78 6.71 18.47
N LYS A 406 14.75 7.83 19.21
CA LYS A 406 14.66 7.83 20.68
C LYS A 406 13.35 7.25 21.19
N LYS A 407 12.24 7.43 20.46
CA LYS A 407 10.91 6.98 20.90
C LYS A 407 10.68 5.48 20.69
N ILE A 408 11.39 4.88 19.75
CA ILE A 408 11.22 3.47 19.37
C ILE A 408 12.20 2.55 20.09
N SER A 409 13.16 3.11 20.84
CA SER A 409 14.20 2.36 21.55
C SER A 409 15.06 1.51 20.60
N ILE A 410 15.77 2.15 19.67
CA ILE A 410 16.72 1.50 18.76
C ILE A 410 17.75 0.67 19.54
N SER A 411 17.89 -0.60 19.15
CA SER A 411 18.98 -1.48 19.55
C SER A 411 20.14 -1.49 18.53
N SER A 412 21.25 -2.14 18.88
CA SER A 412 22.35 -2.45 17.95
C SER A 412 21.83 -3.13 16.66
N PRO A 413 22.40 -2.86 15.46
CA PRO A 413 23.65 -2.13 15.16
C PRO A 413 23.50 -0.62 14.88
N TYR A 414 22.28 -0.08 14.85
CA TYR A 414 22.03 1.30 14.39
C TYR A 414 21.99 2.35 15.50
N SER A 415 22.52 2.04 16.69
CA SER A 415 22.54 2.95 17.85
C SER A 415 23.28 4.27 17.57
N PHE A 416 24.19 4.29 16.59
CA PHE A 416 24.89 5.49 16.13
C PHE A 416 23.94 6.61 15.62
N ILE A 417 22.70 6.31 15.25
CA ILE A 417 21.70 7.32 14.88
C ILE A 417 21.46 8.31 16.04
N LEU A 418 21.62 7.83 17.28
CA LEU A 418 21.45 8.62 18.50
C LEU A 418 22.66 9.49 18.84
N GLN A 419 23.80 9.33 18.15
CA GLN A 419 24.99 10.14 18.41
C GLN A 419 24.76 11.63 18.08
N ASN A 420 25.60 12.49 18.66
CA ASN A 420 25.49 13.93 18.48
C ASN A 420 26.15 14.45 17.21
N LYS A 421 27.06 13.70 16.57
CA LYS A 421 27.76 14.15 15.36
C LYS A 421 27.41 13.21 14.21
N TRP A 422 26.82 13.75 13.15
CA TRP A 422 26.67 13.06 11.87
C TRP A 422 27.73 13.62 10.94
N GLU A 423 28.38 12.74 10.19
CA GLU A 423 29.43 13.14 9.26
C GLU A 423 28.84 14.01 8.14
N LYS A 424 29.63 14.96 7.65
CA LYS A 424 29.27 15.81 6.52
C LYS A 424 30.43 15.86 5.55
N LYS A 425 30.24 15.34 4.34
CA LYS A 425 31.24 15.38 3.28
C LYS A 425 30.66 16.05 2.03
N SER A 426 31.48 16.87 1.38
CA SER A 426 31.15 17.37 0.06
C SER A 426 31.24 16.22 -0.95
N PHE A 427 30.33 16.18 -1.91
CA PHE A 427 30.28 15.18 -2.98
C PHE A 427 31.60 15.06 -3.74
N ILE A 428 32.22 16.19 -4.11
CA ILE A 428 33.53 16.18 -4.79
C ILE A 428 34.65 15.69 -3.87
N LYS A 429 34.58 16.01 -2.58
CA LYS A 429 35.60 15.58 -1.61
C LYS A 429 35.58 14.07 -1.46
N ILE A 430 34.40 13.46 -1.29
CA ILE A 430 34.29 12.00 -1.11
C ILE A 430 34.70 11.26 -2.39
N ILE A 431 34.36 11.77 -3.57
CA ILE A 431 34.83 11.19 -4.83
C ILE A 431 36.35 11.24 -4.92
N LYS A 432 36.97 12.38 -4.58
CA LYS A 432 38.43 12.52 -4.59
C LYS A 432 39.10 11.56 -3.61
N GLU A 433 38.53 11.35 -2.42
CA GLU A 433 39.06 10.42 -1.42
C GLU A 433 39.08 8.96 -1.91
N TYR A 434 38.03 8.52 -2.62
CA TYR A 434 37.90 7.13 -3.07
C TYR A 434 38.56 6.86 -4.44
N THR A 435 38.60 7.85 -5.33
CA THR A 435 39.13 7.67 -6.70
C THR A 435 40.50 8.28 -6.92
N SER A 436 40.99 9.09 -5.97
CA SER A 436 42.17 9.97 -6.14
C SER A 436 42.06 10.99 -7.27
N ILE A 437 40.89 11.12 -7.92
CA ILE A 437 40.67 12.01 -9.08
C ILE A 437 39.80 13.21 -8.67
N ASN A 438 40.18 14.40 -9.12
CA ASN A 438 39.38 15.61 -8.91
C ASN A 438 38.50 15.92 -10.13
N PHE A 439 37.34 15.28 -10.21
CA PHE A 439 36.39 15.45 -11.31
C PHE A 439 35.89 16.89 -11.52
N LEU A 440 35.96 17.75 -10.50
CA LEU A 440 35.51 19.14 -10.62
C LEU A 440 36.31 19.94 -11.65
N LYS A 441 37.62 19.63 -11.77
CA LYS A 441 38.54 20.29 -12.71
C LYS A 441 38.47 19.73 -14.14
N LEU A 442 37.81 18.59 -14.34
CA LEU A 442 37.75 17.92 -15.64
C LEU A 442 36.62 18.48 -16.52
N SER A 443 36.85 18.47 -17.82
CA SER A 443 35.76 18.62 -18.81
C SER A 443 34.87 17.37 -18.84
N PHE A 444 33.75 17.43 -19.59
CA PHE A 444 32.89 16.26 -19.79
C PHE A 444 33.66 15.08 -20.40
N ASP A 445 34.38 15.29 -21.50
CA ASP A 445 35.13 14.23 -22.17
C ASP A 445 36.21 13.62 -21.28
N GLN A 446 36.97 14.46 -20.57
CA GLN A 446 37.99 14.00 -19.63
C GLN A 446 37.39 13.20 -18.47
N ALA A 447 36.25 13.65 -17.93
CA ALA A 447 35.54 12.94 -16.87
C ALA A 447 35.00 11.59 -17.36
N TYR A 448 34.50 11.53 -18.59
CA TYR A 448 33.99 10.32 -19.21
C TYR A 448 35.09 9.27 -19.43
N GLU A 449 36.23 9.66 -20.00
CA GLU A 449 37.38 8.74 -20.16
C GLU A 449 37.92 8.29 -18.80
N LYS A 450 38.05 9.19 -17.81
CA LYS A 450 38.45 8.81 -16.46
C LYS A 450 37.46 7.87 -15.78
N ALA A 451 36.16 7.99 -16.06
CA ALA A 451 35.17 7.05 -15.56
C ALA A 451 35.33 5.67 -16.20
N LYS A 452 35.66 5.60 -17.49
CA LYS A 452 36.00 4.35 -18.18
C LYS A 452 37.27 3.71 -17.63
N ASP A 453 38.32 4.50 -17.35
CA ASP A 453 39.55 4.02 -16.69
C ASP A 453 39.24 3.34 -15.33
N LEU A 454 38.18 3.79 -14.66
CA LEU A 454 37.69 3.20 -13.41
C LEU A 454 36.79 1.96 -13.63
N ASN A 455 36.65 1.44 -14.85
CA ASN A 455 35.74 0.33 -15.20
C ASN A 455 34.27 0.65 -14.90
N ILE A 456 33.79 1.84 -15.25
CA ILE A 456 32.38 2.22 -15.15
C ILE A 456 31.73 2.09 -16.54
N THR A 457 30.64 1.35 -16.60
CA THR A 457 29.81 1.22 -17.79
C THR A 457 28.59 2.15 -17.69
N PHE A 458 28.16 2.65 -18.84
CA PHE A 458 26.98 3.51 -18.95
C PHE A 458 25.94 2.80 -19.82
N ASP A 459 24.69 2.80 -19.39
CA ASP A 459 23.58 2.23 -20.18
C ASP A 459 23.21 3.14 -21.36
N GLN A 460 23.59 4.41 -21.29
CA GLN A 460 23.26 5.47 -22.25
C GLN A 460 24.45 5.80 -23.14
N GLU A 461 24.17 6.29 -24.35
CA GLU A 461 25.21 6.78 -25.25
C GLU A 461 25.90 8.03 -24.71
N LYS A 462 27.17 8.22 -25.08
CA LYS A 462 27.95 9.40 -24.69
C LYS A 462 27.23 10.72 -25.03
N SER A 463 26.48 10.76 -26.13
CA SER A 463 25.74 11.92 -26.62
C SER A 463 24.54 12.34 -25.74
N ALA A 464 24.05 11.43 -24.90
CA ALA A 464 22.93 11.63 -23.97
C ALA A 464 23.39 11.81 -22.51
N LEU A 465 24.69 11.73 -22.26
CA LEU A 465 25.29 11.99 -20.95
C LEU A 465 25.72 13.45 -20.82
N ASN A 466 25.85 13.89 -19.57
CA ASN A 466 26.48 15.14 -19.20
C ASN A 466 27.48 14.89 -18.07
N TRP A 467 28.21 15.92 -17.66
CA TRP A 467 29.25 15.78 -16.64
C TRP A 467 28.66 15.28 -15.32
N GLY A 468 27.49 15.78 -14.91
CA GLY A 468 26.82 15.37 -13.69
C GLY A 468 26.46 13.89 -13.67
N LEU A 469 25.85 13.38 -14.75
CA LEU A 469 25.46 11.98 -14.90
C LEU A 469 26.67 11.04 -14.83
N VAL A 470 27.79 11.43 -15.47
CA VAL A 470 29.05 10.66 -15.42
C VAL A 470 29.56 10.56 -13.99
N VAL A 471 29.65 11.68 -13.28
CA VAL A 471 30.21 11.73 -11.92
C VAL A 471 29.27 11.06 -10.91
N GLU A 472 27.96 11.11 -11.11
CA GLU A 472 26.98 10.39 -10.28
C GLU A 472 27.05 8.88 -10.47
N GLU A 473 27.27 8.39 -11.70
CA GLU A 473 27.48 6.96 -11.94
C GLU A 473 28.80 6.47 -11.31
N VAL A 474 29.87 7.29 -11.35
CA VAL A 474 31.11 7.04 -10.60
C VAL A 474 30.81 6.89 -9.12
N PHE A 475 30.05 7.82 -8.54
CA PHE A 475 29.65 7.77 -7.14
C PHE A 475 28.89 6.49 -6.80
N LYS A 476 27.85 6.18 -7.57
CA LYS A 476 26.98 5.01 -7.37
C LYS A 476 27.73 3.68 -7.44
N LYS A 477 28.67 3.54 -8.38
CA LYS A 477 29.40 2.27 -8.60
C LYS A 477 30.63 2.11 -7.71
N LYS A 478 31.35 3.19 -7.39
CA LYS A 478 32.66 3.14 -6.71
C LYS A 478 32.65 3.62 -5.26
N ILE A 479 31.62 4.37 -4.84
CA ILE A 479 31.59 4.97 -3.51
C ILE A 479 30.40 4.45 -2.70
N GLU A 480 29.18 4.51 -3.23
CA GLU A 480 27.95 4.16 -2.50
C GLU A 480 28.01 2.78 -1.79
N PRO A 481 28.49 1.68 -2.41
CA PRO A 481 28.58 0.36 -1.75
C PRO A 481 29.58 0.31 -0.57
N PHE A 482 30.57 1.21 -0.59
CA PHE A 482 31.67 1.29 0.37
C PHE A 482 31.49 2.44 1.37
N LEU A 483 30.33 3.09 1.38
CA LEU A 483 29.99 4.07 2.40
C LEU A 483 29.96 3.44 3.79
N PRO A 484 30.31 4.20 4.84
CA PRO A 484 30.23 3.71 6.21
C PRO A 484 28.75 3.48 6.61
N SER A 485 28.55 2.60 7.58
CA SER A 485 27.20 2.32 8.11
C SER A 485 26.63 3.49 8.94
N HIS A 486 27.50 4.31 9.55
CA HIS A 486 27.05 5.46 10.36
C HIS A 486 26.44 6.58 9.50
N PRO A 487 25.68 7.52 10.08
CA PRO A 487 24.98 8.53 9.31
C PRO A 487 25.97 9.53 8.69
N ILE A 488 25.84 9.75 7.39
CA ILE A 488 26.63 10.72 6.63
C ILE A 488 25.71 11.58 5.75
N HIS A 489 25.92 12.89 5.80
CA HIS A 489 25.36 13.82 4.83
C HIS A 489 26.38 14.07 3.72
N ILE A 490 25.98 13.78 2.49
CA ILE A 490 26.76 14.09 1.29
C ILE A 490 26.11 15.30 0.65
N TYR A 491 26.83 16.41 0.51
CA TYR A 491 26.26 17.68 0.05
C TYR A 491 27.03 18.28 -1.13
N HIS A 492 26.39 19.22 -1.83
CA HIS A 492 26.88 19.80 -3.09
C HIS A 492 26.96 18.80 -4.25
N LEU A 493 25.85 18.10 -4.49
CA LEU A 493 25.69 17.20 -5.64
C LEU A 493 25.72 17.97 -6.97
N PRO A 494 26.00 17.31 -8.12
CA PRO A 494 26.04 17.96 -9.43
C PRO A 494 24.75 18.72 -9.76
N SER A 495 24.90 19.92 -10.34
CA SER A 495 23.73 20.74 -10.71
C SER A 495 22.96 20.17 -11.89
N GLU A 496 23.63 19.44 -12.79
CA GLU A 496 23.03 18.86 -14.00
C GLU A 496 22.08 17.69 -13.68
N THR A 497 22.28 17.00 -12.55
CA THR A 497 21.40 15.92 -12.07
C THR A 497 20.41 16.38 -11.00
N SER A 498 20.37 17.69 -10.73
CA SER A 498 19.54 18.29 -9.68
C SER A 498 18.63 19.38 -10.28
N PRO A 499 17.66 19.02 -11.15
CA PRO A 499 16.91 19.96 -11.96
C PRO A 499 15.99 20.91 -11.17
N LEU A 500 15.67 20.56 -9.93
CA LEU A 500 14.77 21.33 -9.04
C LEU A 500 15.53 22.05 -7.91
N SER A 501 16.83 21.79 -7.77
CA SER A 501 17.69 22.42 -6.77
C SER A 501 18.30 23.70 -7.31
N LYS A 502 18.45 24.69 -6.43
CA LYS A 502 19.23 25.90 -6.69
C LYS A 502 20.69 25.55 -6.98
N THR A 503 21.27 26.20 -7.99
CA THR A 503 22.69 26.08 -8.33
C THR A 503 23.56 26.83 -7.30
N LEU A 504 24.72 26.28 -6.96
CA LEU A 504 25.62 26.86 -5.98
C LEU A 504 26.33 28.10 -6.55
N ASN A 505 26.22 29.24 -5.86
CA ASN A 505 26.83 30.51 -6.31
C ASN A 505 28.35 30.42 -6.54
N LYS A 506 29.07 29.67 -5.70
CA LYS A 506 30.53 29.53 -5.78
C LYS A 506 30.99 28.68 -6.96
N ASN A 507 30.17 27.74 -7.42
CA ASN A 507 30.52 26.86 -8.52
C ASN A 507 29.26 26.34 -9.22
N LYS A 508 29.07 26.75 -10.47
CA LYS A 508 27.88 26.43 -11.28
C LYS A 508 27.73 24.93 -11.59
N LYS A 509 28.79 24.12 -11.49
CA LYS A 509 28.70 22.65 -11.66
C LYS A 509 28.00 21.96 -10.49
N LEU A 510 27.87 22.61 -9.33
CA LEU A 510 27.33 22.02 -8.11
C LEU A 510 26.00 22.71 -7.72
N SER A 511 25.20 22.02 -6.92
CA SER A 511 23.91 22.49 -6.44
C SER A 511 23.88 22.62 -4.92
N GLU A 512 22.90 23.35 -4.39
CA GLU A 512 22.57 23.40 -2.98
C GLU A 512 21.73 22.17 -2.55
N ARG A 513 22.20 20.96 -2.87
CA ARG A 513 21.56 19.67 -2.56
C ARG A 513 22.40 18.85 -1.59
N PHE A 514 21.72 18.02 -0.80
CA PHE A 514 22.33 16.97 0.01
C PHE A 514 21.50 15.70 0.01
N GLU A 515 22.18 14.59 0.27
CA GLU A 515 21.60 13.29 0.55
C GLU A 515 22.13 12.77 1.88
N THR A 516 21.30 12.01 2.59
CA THR A 516 21.63 11.41 3.87
C THR A 516 21.65 9.91 3.72
N TYR A 517 22.82 9.31 3.93
CA TYR A 517 23.01 7.88 3.92
C TYR A 517 23.12 7.35 5.35
N ILE A 518 22.41 6.27 5.64
CA ILE A 518 22.47 5.54 6.92
C ILE A 518 22.39 4.05 6.62
N GLY A 519 23.29 3.24 7.17
CA GLY A 519 23.34 1.81 6.88
C GLY A 519 23.54 1.51 5.38
N LYS A 520 24.33 2.35 4.69
CA LYS A 520 24.57 2.30 3.24
C LYS A 520 23.34 2.53 2.35
N MET A 521 22.23 3.00 2.92
CA MET A 521 21.01 3.31 2.18
C MET A 521 20.77 4.82 2.18
N GLU A 522 20.38 5.36 1.04
CA GLU A 522 19.86 6.73 0.96
C GLU A 522 18.51 6.80 1.68
N ILE A 523 18.45 7.61 2.74
CA ILE A 523 17.27 7.78 3.60
C ILE A 523 16.55 9.09 3.33
N ALA A 524 17.30 10.15 2.99
CA ALA A 524 16.73 11.46 2.77
C ALA A 524 17.48 12.22 1.68
N ASN A 525 16.72 12.97 0.88
CA ASN A 525 17.22 13.88 -0.15
C ASN A 525 16.62 15.26 0.11
N GLY A 526 17.42 16.31 0.11
CA GLY A 526 16.92 17.66 0.36
C GLY A 526 17.81 18.74 -0.26
N TYR A 527 17.23 19.90 -0.51
CA TYR A 527 17.91 20.97 -1.22
C TYR A 527 17.31 22.34 -0.89
N SER A 528 18.02 23.39 -1.30
CA SER A 528 17.42 24.70 -1.49
C SER A 528 16.68 24.70 -2.82
N GLU A 529 15.41 25.07 -2.82
CA GLU A 529 14.57 25.04 -4.02
C GLU A 529 15.00 26.07 -5.06
N GLU A 530 14.93 25.69 -6.33
CA GLU A 530 15.07 26.63 -7.43
C GLU A 530 13.81 27.49 -7.54
N ALA A 531 13.93 28.74 -7.11
CA ALA A 531 12.85 29.71 -7.14
C ALA A 531 12.85 30.57 -8.42
N ASN A 532 13.93 30.56 -9.21
CA ASN A 532 13.99 31.36 -10.42
C ASN A 532 13.30 30.63 -11.59
N THR A 533 12.15 31.16 -12.01
CA THR A 533 11.31 30.61 -13.08
C THR A 533 12.07 30.38 -14.38
N ILE A 534 12.84 31.36 -14.84
CA ILE A 534 13.58 31.27 -16.12
C ILE A 534 14.64 30.17 -16.05
N ILE A 535 15.32 30.04 -14.92
CA ILE A 535 16.32 28.98 -14.71
C ILE A 535 15.63 27.62 -14.62
N GLN A 536 14.50 27.52 -13.90
CA GLN A 536 13.76 26.28 -13.74
C GLN A 536 13.23 25.76 -15.08
N GLU A 537 12.69 26.64 -15.92
CA GLU A 537 12.22 26.30 -17.26
C GLU A 537 13.38 25.79 -18.13
N LYS A 538 14.54 26.46 -18.12
CA LYS A 538 15.74 26.00 -18.82
C LYS A 538 16.18 24.60 -18.37
N LYS A 539 16.10 24.31 -17.07
CA LYS A 539 16.43 22.98 -16.52
C LYS A 539 15.46 21.90 -17.02
N PHE A 540 14.16 22.21 -17.11
CA PHE A 540 13.18 21.28 -17.70
C PHE A 540 13.42 21.03 -19.18
N TRP A 541 13.74 22.06 -19.96
CA TRP A 541 14.14 21.89 -21.36
C TRP A 541 15.37 20.99 -21.52
N LEU A 542 16.40 21.21 -20.70
CA LEU A 542 17.60 20.37 -20.70
C LEU A 542 17.26 18.91 -20.36
N GLN A 543 16.41 18.68 -19.35
CA GLN A 543 15.98 17.34 -18.97
C GLN A 543 15.24 16.63 -20.12
N ARG A 544 14.30 17.32 -20.76
CA ARG A 544 13.58 16.82 -21.94
C ARG A 544 14.52 16.48 -23.09
N TYR A 545 15.45 17.38 -23.39
CA TYR A 545 16.43 17.18 -24.46
C TYR A 545 17.28 15.91 -24.25
N LEU A 546 17.77 15.69 -23.03
CA LEU A 546 18.55 14.49 -22.68
C LEU A 546 17.69 13.21 -22.77
N LYS A 547 16.42 13.27 -22.34
CA LYS A 547 15.49 12.14 -22.40
C LYS A 547 15.15 11.73 -23.83
N ASN A 548 14.96 12.69 -24.74
CA ASN A 548 14.64 12.41 -26.14
C ASN A 548 15.81 11.72 -26.87
N LYS A 549 17.05 12.11 -26.58
CA LYS A 549 18.23 11.41 -27.12
C LYS A 549 18.28 9.94 -26.69
N ASN A 550 17.95 9.66 -25.43
CA ASN A 550 17.87 8.29 -24.92
C ASN A 550 16.73 7.47 -25.56
N SER A 551 15.63 8.11 -25.95
CA SER A 551 14.41 7.43 -26.43
C SER A 551 14.49 6.98 -27.89
N ASN A 552 15.28 7.65 -28.73
CA ASN A 552 15.43 7.31 -30.16
C ASN A 552 16.01 5.90 -30.39
N LYS A 553 16.63 5.28 -29.39
CA LYS A 553 17.10 3.89 -29.45
C LYS A 553 16.01 2.83 -29.22
N GLN A 554 15.02 3.11 -28.36
CA GLN A 554 13.91 2.15 -28.15
C GLN A 554 13.01 2.02 -29.39
N LYS A 555 13.00 3.03 -30.27
CA LYS A 555 12.34 2.94 -31.58
C LYS A 555 13.23 2.31 -32.65
N SER A 556 14.54 2.54 -32.66
CA SER A 556 15.43 1.90 -33.65
C SER A 556 15.55 0.38 -33.46
N ASP A 557 15.44 -0.12 -32.23
CA ASP A 557 15.43 -1.57 -31.94
C ASP A 557 14.09 -2.25 -32.26
N PHE A 558 13.03 -1.47 -32.56
CA PHE A 558 11.72 -1.97 -33.01
C PHE A 558 11.50 -1.83 -34.53
N ILE A 559 12.34 -1.05 -35.22
CA ILE A 559 12.19 -0.74 -36.66
C ILE A 559 13.22 -1.48 -37.53
N SER A 560 14.15 -2.24 -36.96
CA SER A 560 15.08 -3.08 -37.74
C SER A 560 14.45 -4.33 -38.37
N ASN A 561 13.14 -4.53 -38.24
CA ASN A 561 12.37 -5.56 -38.96
C ASN A 561 11.09 -4.95 -39.56
N LYS A 562 11.24 -4.03 -40.51
CA LYS A 562 10.38 -3.96 -41.71
C LYS A 562 10.84 -2.86 -42.66
N ASP A 563 10.83 -3.26 -43.92
CA ASP A 563 10.73 -2.43 -45.12
C ASP A 563 12.04 -1.91 -45.73
N ASN A 564 12.64 -2.82 -46.51
CA ASN A 564 13.09 -2.50 -47.86
C ASN A 564 11.89 -1.97 -48.68
N HIS A 565 11.94 -0.72 -49.16
CA HIS A 565 11.79 -0.40 -50.58
C HIS A 565 11.81 1.12 -50.84
N GLN A 566 12.71 1.47 -51.77
CA GLN A 566 12.61 2.46 -52.85
C GLN A 566 12.70 3.97 -52.55
N ASN A 567 13.73 4.51 -53.20
CA ASN A 567 14.00 5.90 -53.54
C ASN A 567 12.83 6.55 -54.30
N GLU A 568 12.65 7.86 -54.12
CA GLU A 568 12.36 8.78 -55.21
C GLU A 568 12.74 10.23 -54.83
N THR A 569 12.85 11.04 -55.87
CA THR A 569 13.75 12.18 -56.13
C THR A 569 13.40 13.52 -55.47
N ASN A 570 14.43 14.38 -55.43
CA ASN A 570 14.44 15.78 -55.02
C ASN A 570 13.47 16.67 -55.81
N ASP A 571 12.89 17.66 -55.12
CA ASP A 571 12.64 18.99 -55.70
C ASP A 571 12.68 20.06 -54.59
N GLU A 572 13.64 20.98 -54.70
CA GLU A 572 13.74 22.20 -53.90
C GLU A 572 12.95 23.32 -54.60
N ASN A 573 12.21 24.13 -53.81
CA ASN A 573 12.03 25.59 -53.91
C ASN A 573 10.60 26.08 -53.57
N ASN A 574 10.35 26.44 -52.30
CA ASN A 574 9.52 27.61 -51.94
C ASN A 574 9.57 27.92 -50.41
N PRO A 575 10.22 29.01 -49.94
CA PRO A 575 10.46 29.23 -48.50
C PRO A 575 9.22 29.63 -47.69
N SER A 576 8.14 30.05 -48.35
CA SER A 576 6.97 30.67 -47.71
C SER A 576 5.79 29.72 -47.45
N LYS A 577 5.69 28.59 -48.16
CA LYS A 577 4.72 27.51 -47.86
C LYS A 577 5.22 26.54 -46.80
N ASP A 578 6.53 26.37 -46.68
CA ASP A 578 7.16 25.49 -45.68
C ASP A 578 6.98 25.98 -44.25
N ILE A 579 6.84 27.29 -44.03
CA ILE A 579 6.65 27.85 -42.67
C ILE A 579 5.23 27.58 -42.17
N ASP A 580 4.22 27.67 -43.04
CA ASP A 580 2.83 27.39 -42.65
C ASP A 580 2.53 25.89 -42.60
N ILE A 581 3.14 25.08 -43.46
CA ILE A 581 3.07 23.63 -43.36
C ILE A 581 3.86 23.14 -42.15
N LYS A 582 5.06 23.66 -41.84
CA LYS A 582 5.77 23.37 -40.57
C LYS A 582 4.98 23.84 -39.36
N LYS A 583 4.36 25.02 -39.36
CA LYS A 583 3.50 25.47 -38.25
C LYS A 583 2.30 24.54 -38.06
N LYS A 584 1.64 24.09 -39.13
CA LYS A 584 0.49 23.16 -39.06
C LYS A 584 0.91 21.73 -38.68
N TYR A 585 2.07 21.26 -39.13
CA TYR A 585 2.65 19.96 -38.75
C TYR A 585 3.11 19.97 -37.28
N ILE A 586 3.76 21.06 -36.84
CA ILE A 586 4.13 21.30 -35.44
C ILE A 586 2.86 21.35 -34.59
N PHE A 587 1.80 22.08 -35.00
CA PHE A 587 0.56 22.21 -34.22
C PHE A 587 -0.27 20.91 -34.15
N LYS A 588 -0.18 20.03 -35.16
CA LYS A 588 -0.91 18.75 -35.19
C LYS A 588 -0.16 17.63 -34.44
N HIS A 589 1.18 17.69 -34.33
CA HIS A 589 1.98 16.78 -33.50
C HIS A 589 2.20 17.25 -32.05
N THR A 590 2.03 18.54 -31.74
CA THR A 590 2.08 19.05 -30.36
C THR A 590 0.94 18.55 -29.45
N LYS A 591 -0.15 18.01 -30.01
CA LYS A 591 -1.25 17.48 -29.18
C LYS A 591 -0.86 16.26 -28.34
N ASN A 592 0.19 15.53 -28.71
CA ASN A 592 0.70 14.38 -27.94
C ASN A 592 2.07 14.63 -27.29
N GLU A 593 2.71 15.79 -27.52
CA GLU A 593 4.10 16.06 -27.12
C GLU A 593 4.25 17.12 -26.01
N ASN A 594 3.16 17.77 -25.60
CA ASN A 594 3.17 18.79 -24.54
C ASN A 594 3.23 18.21 -23.10
N HIS A 595 3.26 16.88 -22.95
CA HIS A 595 3.02 16.22 -21.65
C HIS A 595 4.30 15.97 -20.81
N GLU A 596 5.46 16.52 -21.21
CA GLU A 596 6.73 16.26 -20.50
C GLU A 596 7.23 17.44 -19.63
N ILE A 597 6.82 18.67 -19.92
CA ILE A 597 7.18 19.85 -19.12
C ILE A 597 5.91 20.34 -18.41
N ASP A 598 5.97 20.46 -17.08
CA ASP A 598 4.87 21.01 -16.27
C ASP A 598 4.88 22.55 -16.36
N TYR A 599 4.26 23.08 -17.42
CA TYR A 599 4.11 24.52 -17.62
C TYR A 599 3.19 25.18 -16.58
N ASP A 600 2.25 24.43 -15.99
CA ASP A 600 1.43 24.93 -14.89
C ASP A 600 2.29 25.20 -13.65
N TYR A 601 3.29 24.36 -13.37
CA TYR A 601 4.28 24.60 -12.33
C TYR A 601 5.19 25.79 -12.65
N ILE A 602 5.66 25.93 -13.90
CA ILE A 602 6.44 27.12 -14.31
C ILE A 602 5.63 28.41 -14.12
N THR A 603 4.36 28.39 -14.51
CA THR A 603 3.44 29.52 -14.34
C THR A 603 3.22 29.83 -12.86
N ALA A 604 2.97 28.81 -12.03
CA ALA A 604 2.88 29.00 -10.59
C ALA A 604 4.17 29.61 -10.02
N LEU A 605 5.33 29.12 -10.43
CA LEU A 605 6.63 29.61 -9.98
C LEU A 605 6.84 31.09 -10.35
N ALA A 606 6.30 31.55 -11.49
CA ALA A 606 6.30 32.95 -11.91
C ALA A 606 5.53 33.88 -10.97
N HIS A 607 4.55 33.36 -10.21
CA HIS A 607 3.88 34.13 -9.14
C HIS A 607 4.76 34.30 -7.89
N GLY A 608 5.92 33.65 -7.83
CA GLY A 608 6.93 33.84 -6.80
C GLY A 608 6.93 32.73 -5.75
N LEU A 609 7.96 31.87 -5.80
CA LEU A 609 8.28 30.95 -4.70
C LEU A 609 9.24 31.66 -3.71
N PRO A 610 8.88 31.84 -2.43
CA PRO A 610 9.83 32.37 -1.45
C PRO A 610 11.04 31.42 -1.32
N PRO A 611 12.21 31.90 -0.85
CA PRO A 611 13.37 31.04 -0.62
C PRO A 611 13.00 29.84 0.25
N THR A 612 12.98 28.64 -0.32
CA THR A 612 12.40 27.46 0.32
C THR A 612 13.45 26.36 0.41
N GLY A 613 13.40 25.58 1.49
CA GLY A 613 14.11 24.31 1.56
C GLY A 613 13.11 23.16 1.49
N GLY A 614 13.41 22.16 0.68
CA GLY A 614 12.67 20.90 0.58
C GLY A 614 13.45 19.72 1.14
N LEU A 615 12.71 18.71 1.58
CA LEU A 615 13.24 17.48 2.15
C LEU A 615 12.29 16.32 1.88
N GLY A 616 12.75 15.33 1.13
CA GLY A 616 12.14 14.02 0.99
C GLY A 616 12.80 12.98 1.92
N ILE A 617 12.00 12.11 2.53
CA ILE A 617 12.47 10.97 3.35
C ILE A 617 11.74 9.70 2.92
N GLY A 618 12.50 8.66 2.59
CA GLY A 618 11.96 7.32 2.32
C GLY A 618 11.54 6.64 3.62
N ILE A 619 10.24 6.67 3.95
CA ILE A 619 9.72 6.13 5.22
C ILE A 619 9.93 4.63 5.32
N ASP A 620 9.81 3.91 4.21
CA ASP A 620 9.99 2.46 4.18
C ASP A 620 11.42 2.06 4.51
N ARG A 621 12.40 2.75 3.91
CA ARG A 621 13.83 2.57 4.22
C ARG A 621 14.16 2.98 5.66
N LEU A 622 13.57 4.07 6.16
CA LEU A 622 13.71 4.45 7.56
C LEU A 622 13.16 3.38 8.49
N CYS A 623 11.99 2.79 8.18
CA CYS A 623 11.45 1.67 8.95
C CYS A 623 12.40 0.48 8.94
N MET A 624 12.96 0.11 7.77
CA MET A 624 13.93 -0.99 7.66
C MET A 624 15.11 -0.81 8.62
N LEU A 625 15.68 0.39 8.68
CA LEU A 625 16.78 0.70 9.60
C LEU A 625 16.35 0.60 11.07
N LEU A 626 15.23 1.23 11.41
CA LEU A 626 14.74 1.29 12.80
C LEU A 626 14.26 -0.06 13.33
N THR A 627 13.91 -1.00 12.45
CA THR A 627 13.48 -2.37 12.79
C THR A 627 14.50 -3.45 12.39
N ASN A 628 15.75 -3.06 12.11
CA ASN A 628 16.84 -3.95 11.70
C ASN A 628 16.41 -5.00 10.64
N SER A 629 15.76 -4.53 9.57
CA SER A 629 15.18 -5.39 8.55
C SER A 629 15.99 -5.31 7.25
N SER A 630 16.44 -6.47 6.77
CA SER A 630 17.26 -6.60 5.55
C SER A 630 16.48 -6.43 4.24
N SER A 631 15.14 -6.47 4.30
CA SER A 631 14.26 -6.35 3.13
C SER A 631 13.07 -5.45 3.43
N ILE A 632 12.73 -4.59 2.47
CA ILE A 632 11.56 -3.71 2.49
C ILE A 632 10.27 -4.51 2.65
N LYS A 633 10.25 -5.74 2.11
CA LYS A 633 9.09 -6.63 2.22
C LYS A 633 8.74 -6.94 3.67
N ASN A 634 9.71 -6.98 4.58
CA ASN A 634 9.51 -7.26 6.01
C ASN A 634 8.85 -6.12 6.78
N ILE A 635 8.89 -4.90 6.25
CA ILE A 635 8.22 -3.76 6.87
C ILE A 635 6.91 -3.39 6.15
N LEU A 636 6.59 -4.03 5.03
CA LEU A 636 5.32 -3.82 4.33
C LEU A 636 4.29 -4.88 4.77
N PRO A 637 3.06 -4.47 5.15
CA PRO A 637 2.00 -5.41 5.49
C PRO A 637 1.68 -6.36 4.34
N PHE A 638 1.65 -5.85 3.09
CA PHE A 638 1.36 -6.60 1.88
C PHE A 638 2.27 -6.11 0.74
N PRO A 639 3.49 -6.67 0.59
CA PRO A 639 4.40 -6.29 -0.48
C PRO A 639 3.95 -6.85 -1.84
N ILE A 640 4.41 -6.24 -2.94
CA ILE A 640 4.21 -6.78 -4.28
C ILE A 640 5.09 -8.03 -4.46
N ILE A 641 4.49 -9.07 -5.04
CA ILE A 641 5.13 -10.35 -5.35
C ILE A 641 4.76 -10.70 -6.79
N LYS A 642 5.72 -11.20 -7.56
CA LYS A 642 5.46 -11.71 -8.91
C LYS A 642 4.36 -12.78 -8.83
N PRO A 643 3.27 -12.74 -9.61
CA PRO A 643 2.25 -13.79 -9.60
C PRO A 643 2.84 -15.13 -10.06
N ASN A 644 2.25 -16.23 -9.60
CA ASN A 644 2.60 -17.60 -10.02
C ASN A 644 2.04 -17.94 -11.38
#